data_AF-A0A7Z9KTI1-F1
#
_entry.id   AF-A0A7Z9KTI1-F1
#
_cell.length_a   1.000
_cell.length_b   1.000
_cell.length_c   1.000
_cell.angle_alpha   90.00
_cell.angle_beta   90.00
_cell.angle_gamma   90.00
#
_symmetry.space_group_name_H-M   'P 1'
#
loop_
_entity.id
_entity.type
_entity.pdbx_description
1 polymer ?
#
loop_
_entity_poly.entity_id
_entity_poly.type
_entity_poly.pdbx_seq_one_letter_code
_entity_poly.pdbx_strand_id
1 'polypeptide(L)'
;LEGKDADGDSLTYIIVDQPILGTLSGSGENWTYTPQSNIFGSDKFTVQVNDGASGSGLATVTIDIHPINDKPIAHSQQIGMNQVAAVPITLTGKDIDADPLTYTVMSPPAKGKLSGSGRNHIYTPNRDFDGIDSFTFQVSDGKSSSEAATVSITAGAITLLTDGYQYHVSILEDSSVTIRLPNQHVTDKESTYKIMSLPQYAKEFSLVGTTVIYQPKFNFHGIDAFDLVQETAEAATQPLNIKVKVMSVNDTPVAIDQIEPGVVFTVDTASVTLKATDSDSKFLIFEIVDPPKHGGLRGTIFGFKDPEKPMGVFTDQNGIGLIPGLVYTPDESFAEHDSLTFKVNDGETDSSIATVKLVRTYNVFHLSIPPGINLVHLPLGIHRINGQEKRVRTISDLYNALGEENLNFITTYDPEASTWRSYLGERSRGKSADRQITQDLGLITVMKHPVNLKIDGIIQQVNGRSYIDLRKGINLVGVPVKDDRIKRVSDLLQLEGLKDNIPSIIVSHQGNFKVVAQQEDEGDHELKGGQAFITIAQNDANVDFHGIAWSNTVEDLPPAPQVNLATNSTGQSPVLVIDGTLTGDLSNLNQNEIRVTVKNLSNGLKVSTDVSNGNYNLTLMDLQNLNAVQVGDLLEISGSSNLNRVSMKPINYIIKTADIHKRQISVLPLVFYQIPTRTVLLPNYPNPFNPETWIPFRLAKTVAVSLSIHDIHGNTIWHVGLSQQKAGIYESQDQAIYWDGRNKSGEYAASGVYFYTLQAGNVRTTQKMILMK
;
A
#
# COMPACT_ATOMS: atom_id res chain seq x y z
N LEU A 1 -37.28 35.67 19.97
CA LEU A 1 -38.71 36.03 20.03
C LEU A 1 -39.28 35.35 21.26
N GLU A 2 -40.22 35.97 21.95
CA GLU A 2 -40.82 35.39 23.16
C GLU A 2 -42.34 35.53 23.10
N GLY A 3 -43.04 34.53 23.61
CA GLY A 3 -44.49 34.45 23.68
C GLY A 3 -44.91 33.76 24.97
N LYS A 4 -46.12 34.03 25.44
CA LYS A 4 -46.68 33.41 26.64
C LYS A 4 -48.12 32.99 26.39
N ASP A 5 -48.40 31.73 26.68
CA ASP A 5 -49.76 31.22 26.75
C ASP A 5 -50.20 31.09 28.23
N ALA A 6 -51.49 31.35 28.50
CA ALA A 6 -52.03 31.33 29.86
C ALA A 6 -52.34 29.92 30.36
N ASP A 7 -52.67 29.00 29.46
CA ASP A 7 -52.97 27.60 29.75
C ASP A 7 -51.70 26.72 29.75
N GLY A 8 -50.60 27.26 29.24
CA GLY A 8 -49.28 26.63 29.21
C GLY A 8 -49.03 25.81 27.95
N ASP A 9 -49.80 26.06 26.88
CA ASP A 9 -49.68 25.35 25.62
C ASP A 9 -48.38 25.71 24.87
N SER A 10 -47.92 24.77 24.03
CA SER A 10 -46.70 24.92 23.25
C SER A 10 -46.90 25.92 22.11
N LEU A 11 -46.01 26.91 22.01
CA LEU A 11 -46.12 28.00 21.06
C LEU A 11 -45.33 27.75 19.78
N THR A 12 -45.93 28.10 18.65
CA THR A 12 -45.29 28.14 17.33
C THR A 12 -45.22 29.58 16.83
N TYR A 13 -44.11 29.95 16.19
CA TYR A 13 -43.85 31.32 15.74
C TYR A 13 -43.78 31.33 14.22
N ILE A 14 -44.59 32.21 13.61
CA ILE A 14 -44.70 32.33 12.16
C ILE A 14 -44.33 33.77 11.79
N ILE A 15 -43.31 33.92 10.96
CA ILE A 15 -42.98 35.21 10.34
C ILE A 15 -44.02 35.48 9.25
N VAL A 16 -44.75 36.58 9.38
CA VAL A 16 -45.86 36.95 8.48
C VAL A 16 -45.34 37.87 7.38
N ASP A 17 -44.71 38.98 7.75
CA ASP A 17 -44.02 39.87 6.82
C ASP A 17 -42.51 39.77 7.04
N GLN A 18 -41.77 39.54 5.96
CA GLN A 18 -40.31 39.52 5.97
C GLN A 18 -39.73 40.95 6.02
N PRO A 19 -38.52 41.14 6.59
CA PRO A 19 -37.79 42.39 6.47
C PRO A 19 -37.44 42.72 5.01
N ILE A 20 -37.25 44.00 4.72
CA ILE A 20 -36.97 44.49 3.35
C ILE A 20 -35.46 44.69 3.15
N LEU A 21 -34.77 45.14 4.19
CA LEU A 21 -33.37 45.55 4.18
C LEU A 21 -32.43 44.41 4.60
N GLY A 22 -32.94 43.22 4.91
CA GLY A 22 -32.13 42.07 5.26
C GLY A 22 -32.90 40.76 5.15
N THR A 23 -32.25 39.67 5.54
CA THR A 23 -32.84 38.34 5.54
C THR A 23 -32.92 37.78 6.95
N LEU A 24 -33.96 36.98 7.19
CA LEU A 24 -34.12 36.21 8.42
C LEU A 24 -33.79 34.74 8.15
N SER A 25 -33.02 34.14 9.05
CA SER A 25 -32.77 32.70 9.08
C SER A 25 -32.97 32.17 10.50
N GLY A 26 -33.56 30.97 10.63
CA GLY A 26 -33.89 30.42 11.94
C GLY A 26 -35.24 29.72 11.95
N SER A 27 -35.68 29.33 13.15
CA SER A 27 -36.97 28.70 13.37
C SER A 27 -37.41 28.84 14.83
N GLY A 28 -38.72 28.76 15.05
CA GLY A 28 -39.30 28.94 16.39
C GLY A 28 -38.96 30.32 16.95
N GLU A 29 -38.38 30.34 18.14
CA GLU A 29 -38.03 31.57 18.87
C GLU A 29 -36.73 32.22 18.41
N ASN A 30 -35.85 31.44 17.75
CA ASN A 30 -34.48 31.83 17.46
C ASN A 30 -34.35 32.20 15.98
N TRP A 31 -34.22 33.49 15.73
CA TRP A 31 -34.03 34.07 14.40
C TRP A 31 -32.78 34.94 14.38
N THR A 32 -32.00 34.79 13.33
CA THR A 32 -30.85 35.63 13.00
C THR A 32 -31.23 36.54 11.85
N TYR A 33 -31.11 37.85 12.08
CA TYR A 33 -31.24 38.87 11.03
C TYR A 33 -29.86 39.20 10.45
N THR A 34 -29.74 39.12 9.14
CA THR A 34 -28.55 39.54 8.41
C THR A 34 -28.92 40.72 7.52
N PRO A 35 -28.46 41.95 7.83
CA PRO A 35 -28.70 43.10 6.95
C PRO A 35 -28.02 42.87 5.59
N GLN A 36 -28.57 43.45 4.53
CA GLN A 36 -27.86 43.56 3.26
C GLN A 36 -26.54 44.31 3.47
N SER A 37 -25.55 44.05 2.62
CA SER A 37 -24.29 44.80 2.69
C SER A 37 -24.52 46.28 2.39
N ASN A 38 -23.83 47.17 3.11
CA ASN A 38 -23.74 48.62 2.85
C ASN A 38 -25.09 49.35 2.91
N ILE A 39 -25.96 48.94 3.83
CA ILE A 39 -27.22 49.62 4.14
C ILE A 39 -27.25 50.06 5.60
N PHE A 40 -27.99 51.13 5.87
CA PHE A 40 -28.25 51.64 7.22
C PHE A 40 -29.70 52.12 7.30
N GLY A 41 -30.21 52.28 8.51
CA GLY A 41 -31.59 52.70 8.76
C GLY A 41 -32.41 51.67 9.52
N SER A 42 -33.73 51.85 9.51
CA SER A 42 -34.65 51.01 10.28
C SER A 42 -35.37 50.02 9.36
N ASP A 43 -35.39 48.74 9.75
CA ASP A 43 -36.14 47.68 9.11
C ASP A 43 -37.15 47.07 10.10
N LYS A 44 -38.08 46.27 9.60
CA LYS A 44 -39.07 45.60 10.45
C LYS A 44 -39.57 44.30 9.84
N PHE A 45 -40.01 43.39 10.70
CA PHE A 45 -40.75 42.20 10.32
C PHE A 45 -41.90 41.97 11.31
N THR A 46 -42.91 41.22 10.90
CA THR A 46 -44.05 40.89 11.76
C THR A 46 -44.07 39.40 12.09
N VAL A 47 -44.39 39.08 13.35
CA VAL A 47 -44.53 37.69 13.83
C VAL A 47 -45.94 37.48 14.38
N GLN A 48 -46.48 36.30 14.09
CA GLN A 48 -47.67 35.75 14.75
C GLN A 48 -47.28 34.51 15.55
N VAL A 49 -47.82 34.39 16.76
CA VAL A 49 -47.59 33.25 17.66
C VAL A 49 -48.88 32.43 17.74
N ASN A 50 -48.79 31.10 17.70
CA ASN A 50 -49.96 30.22 17.70
C ASN A 50 -49.78 29.07 18.71
N ASP A 51 -50.79 28.84 19.54
CA ASP A 51 -50.86 27.83 20.61
C ASP A 51 -51.35 26.44 20.14
N GLY A 52 -51.66 26.31 18.85
CA GLY A 52 -52.25 25.11 18.25
C GLY A 52 -53.77 25.20 18.04
N ALA A 53 -54.43 26.20 18.63
CA ALA A 53 -55.86 26.48 18.47
C ALA A 53 -56.12 27.80 17.75
N SER A 54 -55.38 28.86 18.09
CA SER A 54 -55.56 30.20 17.51
C SER A 54 -54.26 31.00 17.41
N GLY A 55 -54.18 31.88 16.43
CA GLY A 55 -53.06 32.81 16.28
C GLY A 55 -53.26 34.09 17.09
N SER A 56 -52.18 34.61 17.66
CA SER A 56 -52.12 35.92 18.31
C SER A 56 -52.38 37.07 17.32
N GLY A 57 -52.50 38.29 17.82
CA GLY A 57 -52.29 39.48 17.00
C GLY A 57 -50.85 39.53 16.45
N LEU A 58 -50.63 40.32 15.40
CA LEU A 58 -49.29 40.53 14.84
C LEU A 58 -48.45 41.41 15.78
N ALA A 59 -47.25 40.96 16.11
CA ALA A 59 -46.23 41.76 16.77
C ALA A 59 -45.19 42.24 15.76
N THR A 60 -44.87 43.54 15.78
CA THR A 60 -43.84 44.12 14.91
C THR A 60 -42.51 44.15 15.65
N VAL A 61 -41.49 43.57 15.04
CA VAL A 61 -40.09 43.69 15.50
C VAL A 61 -39.42 44.74 14.63
N THR A 62 -38.85 45.77 15.24
CA THR A 62 -38.08 46.83 14.57
C THR A 62 -36.58 46.60 14.78
N ILE A 63 -35.80 46.79 13.72
CA ILE A 63 -34.36 46.58 13.69
C ILE A 63 -33.70 47.89 13.26
N ASP A 64 -32.79 48.43 14.09
CA ASP A 64 -32.03 49.62 13.74
C ASP A 64 -30.59 49.23 13.32
N ILE A 65 -30.27 49.50 12.06
CA ILE A 65 -28.99 49.18 11.42
C ILE A 65 -28.14 50.45 11.44
N HIS A 66 -27.06 50.42 12.23
CA HIS A 66 -26.14 51.54 12.38
C HIS A 66 -25.09 51.52 11.25
N PRO A 67 -24.78 52.68 10.63
CA PRO A 67 -23.74 52.74 9.60
C PRO A 67 -22.36 52.50 10.24
N ILE A 68 -21.52 51.75 9.53
CA ILE A 68 -20.09 51.59 9.81
C ILE A 68 -19.36 52.19 8.62
N ASN A 69 -18.38 53.05 8.88
CA ASN A 69 -17.64 53.73 7.82
C ASN A 69 -16.93 52.72 6.92
N ASP A 70 -17.26 52.74 5.64
CA ASP A 70 -16.56 51.99 4.62
C ASP A 70 -15.29 52.75 4.23
N LYS A 71 -14.16 52.04 4.08
CA LYS A 71 -12.93 52.70 3.61
C LYS A 71 -13.11 53.14 2.15
N PRO A 72 -12.59 54.30 1.74
CA PRO A 72 -12.63 54.69 0.34
C PRO A 72 -11.73 53.77 -0.49
N ILE A 73 -11.99 53.71 -1.80
CA ILE A 73 -11.22 52.97 -2.78
C ILE A 73 -10.56 53.97 -3.72
N ALA A 74 -9.22 53.94 -3.80
CA ALA A 74 -8.45 54.64 -4.82
C ALA A 74 -8.41 53.82 -6.11
N HIS A 75 -8.55 54.45 -7.28
CA HIS A 75 -8.52 53.74 -8.55
C HIS A 75 -7.18 53.93 -9.27
N SER A 76 -6.50 52.83 -9.54
CA SER A 76 -5.29 52.80 -10.37
C SER A 76 -5.60 53.29 -11.79
N GLN A 77 -4.60 53.89 -12.45
CA GLN A 77 -4.76 54.45 -13.79
C GLN A 77 -3.56 54.07 -14.66
N GLN A 78 -3.78 53.92 -15.96
CA GLN A 78 -2.68 53.83 -16.92
C GLN A 78 -2.86 54.87 -18.03
N ILE A 79 -1.79 55.63 -18.28
CA ILE A 79 -1.81 56.76 -19.18
C ILE A 79 -0.72 56.58 -20.24
N GLY A 80 -1.11 56.55 -21.51
CA GLY A 80 -0.18 56.57 -22.63
C GLY A 80 0.11 58.00 -23.09
N MET A 81 1.36 58.27 -23.43
CA MET A 81 1.78 59.59 -23.91
C MET A 81 2.89 59.51 -24.97
N ASN A 82 3.10 60.63 -25.67
CA ASN A 82 4.29 60.83 -26.46
C ASN A 82 5.44 61.37 -25.57
N GLN A 83 6.69 61.08 -25.94
CA GLN A 83 7.86 61.35 -25.08
C GLN A 83 8.13 62.84 -24.78
N VAL A 84 7.38 63.76 -25.42
CA VAL A 84 7.72 65.19 -25.47
C VAL A 84 6.66 66.10 -24.82
N ALA A 85 5.46 65.59 -24.50
CA ALA A 85 4.39 66.41 -23.94
C ALA A 85 4.16 66.17 -22.44
N ALA A 86 3.89 67.24 -21.70
CA ALA A 86 3.34 67.14 -20.35
C ALA A 86 1.88 66.68 -20.40
N VAL A 87 1.48 65.81 -19.47
CA VAL A 87 0.15 65.20 -19.46
C VAL A 87 -0.60 65.55 -18.18
N PRO A 88 -1.81 66.13 -18.26
CA PRO A 88 -2.66 66.32 -17.09
C PRO A 88 -3.22 64.96 -16.61
N ILE A 89 -3.18 64.74 -15.31
CA ILE A 89 -3.63 63.53 -14.63
C ILE A 89 -4.66 63.94 -13.57
N THR A 90 -5.83 63.30 -13.60
CA THR A 90 -6.87 63.49 -12.58
C THR A 90 -7.01 62.19 -11.79
N LEU A 91 -6.59 62.20 -10.54
CA LEU A 91 -6.72 61.06 -9.64
C LEU A 91 -8.19 60.74 -9.40
N THR A 92 -8.53 59.48 -9.17
CA THR A 92 -9.92 59.04 -9.01
C THR A 92 -10.03 58.09 -7.82
N GLY A 93 -11.18 58.14 -7.17
CA GLY A 93 -11.52 57.28 -6.04
C GLY A 93 -13.01 57.30 -5.81
N LYS A 94 -13.50 56.33 -5.07
CA LYS A 94 -14.92 56.19 -4.72
C LYS A 94 -15.04 55.87 -3.24
N ASP A 95 -16.06 56.43 -2.64
CA ASP A 95 -16.48 56.12 -1.28
C ASP A 95 -17.91 55.57 -1.33
N ILE A 96 -18.18 54.52 -0.56
CA ILE A 96 -19.51 53.86 -0.55
C ILE A 96 -20.51 54.73 0.23
N ASP A 97 -20.05 55.37 1.30
CA ASP A 97 -20.83 56.32 2.10
C ASP A 97 -21.00 57.69 1.41
N ALA A 98 -20.31 57.88 0.27
CA ALA A 98 -20.25 59.12 -0.51
C ALA A 98 -19.66 60.31 0.26
N ASP A 99 -18.78 60.04 1.23
CA ASP A 99 -18.05 61.07 1.97
C ASP A 99 -17.07 61.86 1.04
N PRO A 100 -16.79 63.14 1.34
CA PRO A 100 -15.85 63.95 0.54
C PRO A 100 -14.42 63.40 0.56
N LEU A 101 -13.83 63.24 -0.62
CA LEU A 101 -12.52 62.59 -0.79
C LEU A 101 -11.36 63.58 -0.92
N THR A 102 -10.26 63.27 -0.24
CA THR A 102 -8.94 63.93 -0.37
C THR A 102 -7.92 62.97 -0.96
N TYR A 103 -6.92 63.50 -1.70
CA TYR A 103 -5.96 62.72 -2.48
C TYR A 103 -4.53 63.10 -2.11
N THR A 104 -3.70 62.10 -1.84
CA THR A 104 -2.31 62.29 -1.43
C THR A 104 -1.39 61.40 -2.26
N VAL A 105 -0.37 61.98 -2.89
CA VAL A 105 0.68 61.22 -3.58
C VAL A 105 1.66 60.66 -2.54
N MET A 106 1.88 59.35 -2.58
CA MET A 106 2.70 58.61 -1.62
C MET A 106 4.14 58.45 -2.10
N SER A 107 4.31 58.08 -3.36
CA SER A 107 5.62 58.01 -4.02
C SER A 107 5.58 58.82 -5.32
N PRO A 108 6.59 59.66 -5.62
CA PRO A 108 6.67 60.36 -6.89
C PRO A 108 7.20 59.43 -8.00
N PRO A 109 7.01 59.79 -9.28
CA PRO A 109 7.58 59.06 -10.39
C PRO A 109 9.11 59.17 -10.46
N ALA A 110 9.76 58.15 -11.01
CA ALA A 110 11.23 58.07 -11.09
C ALA A 110 11.79 58.65 -12.40
N LYS A 111 11.02 58.61 -13.49
CA LYS A 111 11.46 59.02 -14.85
C LYS A 111 10.77 60.30 -15.34
N GLY A 112 10.10 61.02 -14.45
CA GLY A 112 9.51 62.33 -14.71
C GLY A 112 9.26 63.11 -13.43
N LYS A 113 8.53 64.21 -13.54
CA LYS A 113 8.15 65.07 -12.41
C LYS A 113 6.65 65.30 -12.39
N LEU A 114 6.05 65.22 -11.20
CA LEU A 114 4.68 65.65 -10.96
C LEU A 114 4.65 67.09 -10.42
N SER A 115 3.75 67.90 -10.94
CA SER A 115 3.33 69.18 -10.36
C SER A 115 1.83 69.20 -10.13
N GLY A 116 1.30 70.15 -9.35
CA GLY A 116 -0.11 70.20 -8.94
C GLY A 116 -0.36 69.68 -7.53
N SER A 117 -1.63 69.63 -7.11
CA SER A 117 -2.04 69.21 -5.76
C SER A 117 -3.46 68.66 -5.71
N GLY A 118 -3.76 67.89 -4.66
CA GLY A 118 -5.05 67.25 -4.48
C GLY A 118 -5.35 66.25 -5.59
N ARG A 119 -6.50 66.37 -6.24
CA ARG A 119 -6.93 65.44 -7.29
C ARG A 119 -6.23 65.66 -8.64
N ASN A 120 -5.71 66.87 -8.89
CA ASN A 120 -5.26 67.28 -10.23
C ASN A 120 -3.74 67.49 -10.26
N HIS A 121 -3.07 66.75 -11.15
CA HIS A 121 -1.64 66.79 -11.33
C HIS A 121 -1.25 66.96 -12.80
N ILE A 122 -0.01 67.37 -13.05
CA ILE A 122 0.60 67.39 -14.38
C ILE A 122 1.90 66.59 -14.29
N TYR A 123 2.00 65.54 -15.11
CA TYR A 123 3.21 64.74 -15.27
C TYR A 123 4.06 65.30 -16.42
N THR A 124 5.33 65.54 -16.16
CA THR A 124 6.32 65.98 -17.16
C THR A 124 7.43 64.94 -17.26
N PRO A 125 7.59 64.25 -18.41
CA PRO A 125 8.68 63.29 -18.60
C PRO A 125 10.06 63.93 -18.52
N ASN A 126 11.05 63.15 -18.12
CA ASN A 126 12.45 63.47 -18.41
C ASN A 126 12.67 63.43 -19.94
N ARG A 127 13.64 64.22 -20.41
CA ARG A 127 13.97 64.25 -21.85
C ARG A 127 14.29 62.83 -22.35
N ASP A 128 13.75 62.48 -23.51
CA ASP A 128 13.98 61.21 -24.20
C ASP A 128 13.47 59.97 -23.41
N PHE A 129 12.51 60.15 -22.49
CA PHE A 129 11.92 59.04 -21.73
C PHE A 129 11.17 58.05 -22.65
N ASP A 130 11.57 56.79 -22.58
CA ASP A 130 10.91 55.66 -23.24
C ASP A 130 10.57 54.56 -22.21
N GLY A 131 9.43 53.88 -22.40
CA GLY A 131 8.97 52.80 -21.54
C GLY A 131 8.00 53.24 -20.44
N ILE A 132 8.04 52.56 -19.28
CA ILE A 132 7.07 52.73 -18.19
C ILE A 132 7.71 53.49 -17.01
N ASP A 133 6.93 54.40 -16.44
CA ASP A 133 7.16 55.12 -15.17
C ASP A 133 5.90 54.99 -14.31
N SER A 134 6.00 55.18 -13.00
CA SER A 134 4.82 55.03 -12.13
C SER A 134 4.95 55.83 -10.84
N PHE A 135 3.81 56.15 -10.24
CA PHE A 135 3.73 56.78 -8.93
C PHE A 135 2.50 56.25 -8.17
N THR A 136 2.52 56.28 -6.85
CA THR A 136 1.37 55.81 -6.04
C THR A 136 0.68 56.95 -5.32
N PHE A 137 -0.63 56.80 -5.11
CA PHE A 137 -1.44 57.76 -4.35
C PHE A 137 -2.45 57.03 -3.46
N GLN A 138 -2.97 57.74 -2.46
CA GLN A 138 -3.98 57.26 -1.54
C GLN A 138 -5.16 58.24 -1.51
N VAL A 139 -6.34 57.72 -1.21
CA VAL A 139 -7.57 58.50 -1.05
C VAL A 139 -8.06 58.40 0.39
N SER A 140 -8.52 59.49 0.98
CA SER A 140 -9.09 59.52 2.33
C SER A 140 -10.42 60.26 2.36
N ASP A 141 -11.39 59.70 3.08
CA ASP A 141 -12.71 60.26 3.41
C ASP A 141 -12.67 61.18 4.65
N GLY A 142 -11.49 61.37 5.25
CA GLY A 142 -11.29 62.12 6.49
C GLY A 142 -11.35 61.28 7.78
N LYS A 143 -11.72 60.00 7.73
CA LYS A 143 -11.73 59.05 8.85
C LYS A 143 -10.78 57.87 8.62
N SER A 144 -10.75 57.35 7.40
CA SER A 144 -9.93 56.25 6.93
C SER A 144 -9.22 56.60 5.62
N SER A 145 -8.22 55.81 5.27
CA SER A 145 -7.54 55.90 3.98
C SER A 145 -7.65 54.59 3.23
N SER A 146 -7.72 54.68 1.90
CA SER A 146 -7.73 53.55 0.97
C SER A 146 -6.41 52.78 1.01
N GLU A 147 -6.36 51.60 0.39
CA GLU A 147 -5.07 51.07 -0.06
C GLU A 147 -4.45 52.00 -1.13
N ALA A 148 -3.12 51.94 -1.30
CA ALA A 148 -2.44 52.76 -2.30
C ALA A 148 -2.78 52.28 -3.72
N ALA A 149 -3.18 53.21 -4.59
CA ALA A 149 -3.37 52.96 -6.01
C ALA A 149 -2.16 53.42 -6.82
N THR A 150 -1.90 52.76 -7.93
CA THR A 150 -0.77 53.07 -8.82
C THR A 150 -1.25 53.78 -10.07
N VAL A 151 -0.58 54.87 -10.42
CA VAL A 151 -0.69 55.48 -11.74
C VAL A 151 0.54 55.10 -12.55
N SER A 152 0.33 54.31 -13.60
CA SER A 152 1.37 53.91 -14.55
C SER A 152 1.35 54.83 -15.77
N ILE A 153 2.49 55.44 -16.10
CA ILE A 153 2.67 56.24 -17.31
C ILE A 153 3.52 55.45 -18.29
N THR A 154 3.00 55.26 -19.50
CA THR A 154 3.74 54.68 -20.61
C THR A 154 4.06 55.77 -21.63
N ALA A 155 5.34 55.94 -21.93
CA ALA A 155 5.80 56.69 -23.09
C ALA A 155 6.01 55.75 -24.28
N GLY A 156 5.59 56.17 -25.46
CA GLY A 156 5.90 55.48 -26.72
C GLY A 156 6.73 56.31 -27.69
N ALA A 157 7.58 55.64 -28.46
CA ALA A 157 8.49 56.24 -29.44
C ALA A 157 7.95 56.12 -30.87
N ILE A 158 8.11 57.18 -31.68
CA ILE A 158 7.81 57.15 -33.11
C ILE A 158 9.12 57.06 -33.89
N THR A 159 9.25 56.07 -34.76
CA THR A 159 10.38 55.91 -35.66
C THR A 159 9.90 56.08 -37.10
N LEU A 160 10.57 56.93 -37.89
CA LEU A 160 10.36 57.00 -39.34
C LEU A 160 11.09 55.83 -40.01
N LEU A 161 10.35 55.02 -40.77
CA LEU A 161 10.86 53.92 -41.57
C LEU A 161 10.74 54.26 -43.07
N THR A 162 11.33 53.43 -43.93
CA THR A 162 11.29 53.65 -45.39
C THR A 162 9.90 53.51 -46.01
N ASP A 163 8.97 52.87 -45.30
CA ASP A 163 7.62 52.48 -45.73
C ASP A 163 6.49 53.07 -44.87
N GLY A 164 6.82 53.91 -43.87
CA GLY A 164 5.84 54.54 -42.99
C GLY A 164 6.41 54.96 -41.65
N TYR A 165 5.53 55.13 -40.67
CA TYR A 165 5.90 55.41 -39.28
C TYR A 165 5.62 54.19 -38.42
N GLN A 166 6.48 53.94 -37.44
CA GLN A 166 6.26 52.90 -36.44
C GLN A 166 6.19 53.52 -35.04
N TYR A 167 5.15 53.18 -34.29
CA TYR A 167 4.99 53.58 -32.90
C TYR A 167 5.17 52.37 -31.98
N HIS A 168 6.10 52.46 -31.03
CA HIS A 168 6.30 51.43 -30.01
C HIS A 168 5.71 51.90 -28.69
N VAL A 169 4.94 51.06 -28.02
CA VAL A 169 4.36 51.33 -26.70
C VAL A 169 4.47 50.09 -25.83
N SER A 170 4.77 50.24 -24.53
CA SER A 170 4.91 49.11 -23.60
C SER A 170 3.86 49.14 -22.50
N ILE A 171 3.19 48.03 -22.23
CA ILE A 171 2.14 47.93 -21.22
C ILE A 171 2.32 46.67 -20.36
N LEU A 172 1.62 46.60 -19.24
CA LEU A 172 1.47 45.37 -18.45
C LEU A 172 0.26 44.58 -18.95
N GLU A 173 0.32 43.25 -18.91
CA GLU A 173 -0.72 42.36 -19.45
C GLU A 173 -2.10 42.45 -18.77
N ASP A 174 -2.16 42.91 -17.52
CA ASP A 174 -3.44 43.11 -16.82
C ASP A 174 -4.00 44.52 -16.95
N SER A 175 -3.43 45.33 -17.84
CA SER A 175 -3.73 46.76 -17.89
C SER A 175 -4.27 47.20 -19.25
N SER A 176 -5.12 48.22 -19.24
CA SER A 176 -5.59 48.90 -20.44
C SER A 176 -4.79 50.17 -20.68
N VAL A 177 -4.29 50.40 -21.89
CA VAL A 177 -3.60 51.64 -22.25
C VAL A 177 -4.47 52.50 -23.16
N THR A 178 -4.43 53.81 -22.91
CA THR A 178 -4.96 54.83 -23.83
C THR A 178 -3.79 55.47 -24.58
N ILE A 179 -3.68 55.20 -25.88
CA ILE A 179 -2.62 55.70 -26.77
C ILE A 179 -3.14 56.93 -27.51
N ARG A 180 -2.48 58.07 -27.32
CA ARG A 180 -2.73 59.29 -28.12
C ARG A 180 -1.88 59.25 -29.38
N LEU A 181 -2.53 59.20 -30.54
CA LEU A 181 -1.86 59.12 -31.83
C LEU A 181 -1.19 60.45 -32.19
N PRO A 182 0.03 60.41 -32.76
CA PRO A 182 0.79 61.60 -33.08
C PRO A 182 0.28 62.28 -34.34
N ASN A 183 0.08 63.60 -34.29
CA ASN A 183 -0.30 64.36 -35.47
C ASN A 183 0.87 64.40 -36.48
N GLN A 184 0.81 63.62 -37.56
CA GLN A 184 1.94 63.49 -38.51
C GLN A 184 2.09 64.71 -39.44
N HIS A 185 1.11 65.61 -39.45
CA HIS A 185 1.16 66.88 -40.18
C HIS A 185 0.63 68.03 -39.31
N VAL A 186 1.31 69.18 -39.35
CA VAL A 186 0.78 70.44 -38.82
C VAL A 186 -0.24 70.97 -39.84
N THR A 187 -1.51 70.63 -39.64
CA THR A 187 -2.61 71.16 -40.45
C THR A 187 -3.66 71.77 -39.54
N ASP A 188 -4.40 72.76 -40.05
CA ASP A 188 -5.37 73.57 -39.31
C ASP A 188 -6.72 72.84 -39.07
N LYS A 189 -6.78 71.51 -39.29
CA LYS A 189 -7.95 70.66 -39.11
C LYS A 189 -7.65 69.48 -38.19
N GLU A 190 -8.67 69.05 -37.43
CA GLU A 190 -8.64 67.85 -36.59
C GLU A 190 -8.28 66.60 -37.43
N SER A 191 -7.19 65.92 -37.07
CA SER A 191 -6.76 64.69 -37.73
C SER A 191 -7.62 63.51 -37.29
N THR A 192 -8.05 62.68 -38.24
CA THR A 192 -8.75 61.43 -37.96
C THR A 192 -7.95 60.25 -38.51
N TYR A 193 -8.15 59.06 -37.93
CA TYR A 193 -7.46 57.84 -38.33
C TYR A 193 -8.45 56.77 -38.73
N LYS A 194 -8.03 55.90 -39.65
CA LYS A 194 -8.75 54.71 -40.06
C LYS A 194 -7.93 53.46 -39.75
N ILE A 195 -8.61 52.43 -39.25
CA ILE A 195 -8.02 51.11 -38.96
C ILE A 195 -7.80 50.36 -40.26
N MET A 196 -6.58 49.89 -40.48
CA MET A 196 -6.19 49.04 -41.63
C MET A 196 -6.07 47.58 -41.24
N SER A 197 -5.56 47.30 -40.04
CA SER A 197 -5.50 45.96 -39.44
C SER A 197 -5.86 46.03 -37.95
N LEU A 198 -6.43 44.96 -37.41
CA LEU A 198 -6.78 44.86 -35.99
C LEU A 198 -5.68 44.10 -35.23
N PRO A 199 -5.46 44.41 -33.94
CA PRO A 199 -4.62 43.60 -33.07
C PRO A 199 -5.16 42.18 -32.89
N GLN A 200 -4.28 41.19 -32.82
CA GLN A 200 -4.66 39.78 -32.70
C GLN A 200 -4.94 39.38 -31.25
N TYR A 201 -4.25 40.01 -30.30
CA TYR A 201 -4.23 39.68 -28.90
C TYR A 201 -4.86 40.75 -28.02
N ALA A 202 -5.63 41.67 -28.60
CA ALA A 202 -6.48 42.57 -27.82
C ALA A 202 -7.76 41.85 -27.34
N LYS A 203 -8.07 42.02 -26.05
CA LYS A 203 -9.41 41.81 -25.48
C LYS A 203 -10.34 42.96 -25.83
N GLU A 204 -9.82 44.18 -25.75
CA GLU A 204 -10.53 45.41 -26.08
C GLU A 204 -9.66 46.26 -27.01
N PHE A 205 -10.26 46.73 -28.10
CA PHE A 205 -9.62 47.63 -29.04
C PHE A 205 -10.66 48.62 -29.58
N SER A 206 -10.43 49.91 -29.39
CA SER A 206 -11.26 50.96 -29.97
C SER A 206 -10.44 52.15 -30.43
N LEU A 207 -10.89 52.80 -31.49
CA LEU A 207 -10.32 54.04 -32.02
C LEU A 207 -11.40 55.13 -31.95
N VAL A 208 -11.16 56.19 -31.19
CA VAL A 208 -12.04 57.35 -31.05
C VAL A 208 -11.25 58.62 -31.37
N GLY A 209 -11.49 59.17 -32.56
CA GLY A 209 -10.75 60.33 -33.06
C GLY A 209 -9.25 60.03 -33.23
N THR A 210 -8.42 60.62 -32.37
CA THR A 210 -6.97 60.43 -32.32
C THR A 210 -6.50 59.52 -31.19
N THR A 211 -7.43 58.83 -30.51
CA THR A 211 -7.12 58.03 -29.33
C THR A 211 -7.45 56.56 -29.57
N VAL A 212 -6.48 55.68 -29.29
CA VAL A 212 -6.69 54.23 -29.27
C VAL A 212 -6.78 53.76 -27.83
N ILE A 213 -7.79 52.95 -27.52
CA ILE A 213 -7.86 52.18 -26.27
C ILE A 213 -7.48 50.75 -26.63
N TYR A 214 -6.50 50.19 -25.93
CA TYR A 214 -6.02 48.82 -26.10
C TYR A 214 -5.95 48.13 -24.74
N GLN A 215 -6.60 46.96 -24.63
CA GLN A 215 -6.42 46.03 -23.53
C GLN A 215 -6.02 44.67 -24.13
N PRO A 216 -4.92 44.05 -23.70
CA PRO A 216 -4.53 42.73 -24.15
C PRO A 216 -5.50 41.66 -23.61
N LYS A 217 -5.50 40.48 -24.23
CA LYS A 217 -6.13 39.27 -23.71
C LYS A 217 -5.50 38.90 -22.38
N PHE A 218 -6.31 38.28 -21.53
CA PHE A 218 -5.86 37.78 -20.25
C PHE A 218 -4.62 36.90 -20.44
N ASN A 219 -3.57 37.18 -19.66
CA ASN A 219 -2.28 36.48 -19.61
C ASN A 219 -1.52 36.45 -20.95
N PHE A 220 -1.77 37.43 -21.83
CA PHE A 220 -0.96 37.61 -23.02
C PHE A 220 0.23 38.51 -22.72
N HIS A 221 1.43 37.93 -22.72
CA HIS A 221 2.68 38.68 -22.81
C HIS A 221 3.34 38.48 -24.18
N GLY A 222 3.94 39.54 -24.74
CA GLY A 222 4.53 39.47 -26.08
C GLY A 222 4.40 40.77 -26.88
N ILE A 223 4.33 40.65 -28.21
CA ILE A 223 4.13 41.79 -29.09
C ILE A 223 2.82 41.60 -29.83
N ASP A 224 1.93 42.59 -29.74
CA ASP A 224 0.77 42.74 -30.62
C ASP A 224 0.98 43.93 -31.56
N ALA A 225 0.31 43.93 -32.70
CA ALA A 225 0.48 44.99 -33.69
C ALA A 225 -0.80 45.27 -34.49
N PHE A 226 -0.95 46.52 -34.90
CA PHE A 226 -2.04 46.97 -35.76
C PHE A 226 -1.63 48.19 -36.57
N ASP A 227 -2.26 48.37 -37.73
CA ASP A 227 -1.93 49.42 -38.69
C ASP A 227 -3.07 50.42 -38.78
N LEU A 228 -2.71 51.70 -38.78
CA LEU A 228 -3.61 52.83 -38.98
C LEU A 228 -3.16 53.65 -40.19
N VAL A 229 -4.08 54.40 -40.78
CA VAL A 229 -3.78 55.44 -41.78
C VAL A 229 -4.45 56.75 -41.38
N GLN A 230 -3.74 57.86 -41.50
CA GLN A 230 -4.29 59.19 -41.20
C GLN A 230 -5.15 59.65 -42.39
N GLU A 231 -6.39 60.05 -42.13
CA GLU A 231 -7.27 60.62 -43.16
C GLU A 231 -6.96 62.12 -43.32
N THR A 232 -6.51 62.51 -44.53
CA THR A 232 -6.35 63.92 -44.91
C THR A 232 -7.12 64.21 -46.20
N ALA A 233 -7.50 65.48 -46.41
CA ALA A 233 -8.30 65.88 -47.56
C ALA A 233 -7.52 65.90 -48.90
N GLU A 234 -6.18 65.78 -48.91
CA GLU A 234 -5.36 66.14 -50.07
C GLU A 234 -4.27 65.13 -50.49
N ALA A 235 -4.01 64.03 -49.76
CA ALA A 235 -3.13 62.96 -50.24
C ALA A 235 -3.28 61.65 -49.44
N ALA A 236 -2.87 60.52 -50.06
CA ALA A 236 -2.67 59.26 -49.36
C ALA A 236 -1.49 59.39 -48.39
N THR A 237 -1.74 59.22 -47.09
CA THR A 237 -0.69 59.21 -46.06
C THR A 237 -0.04 57.83 -45.96
N GLN A 238 1.20 57.78 -45.48
CA GLN A 238 1.89 56.51 -45.22
C GLN A 238 1.27 55.79 -44.01
N PRO A 239 1.28 54.45 -43.96
CA PRO A 239 0.73 53.71 -42.82
C PRO A 239 1.51 54.00 -41.52
N LEU A 240 0.78 54.00 -40.41
CA LEU A 240 1.28 54.05 -39.05
C LEU A 240 1.13 52.66 -38.41
N ASN A 241 2.24 51.94 -38.30
CA ASN A 241 2.31 50.65 -37.64
C ASN A 241 2.47 50.85 -36.12
N ILE A 242 1.48 50.42 -35.33
CA ILE A 242 1.56 50.44 -33.87
C ILE A 242 2.00 49.06 -33.39
N LYS A 243 3.08 49.00 -32.60
CA LYS A 243 3.54 47.80 -31.88
C LYS A 243 3.36 47.98 -30.39
N VAL A 244 2.56 47.11 -29.80
CA VAL A 244 2.31 47.05 -28.36
C VAL A 244 3.14 45.91 -27.77
N LYS A 245 4.16 46.25 -26.99
CA LYS A 245 4.91 45.28 -26.19
C LYS A 245 4.18 45.08 -24.85
N VAL A 246 3.57 43.92 -24.69
CA VAL A 246 2.91 43.53 -23.45
C VAL A 246 3.92 42.78 -22.58
N MET A 247 4.20 43.32 -21.40
CA MET A 247 5.10 42.76 -20.40
C MET A 247 4.29 41.93 -19.40
N SER A 248 4.88 40.82 -18.95
CA SER A 248 4.24 39.95 -17.97
C SER A 248 4.13 40.62 -16.60
N VAL A 249 3.12 40.20 -15.84
CA VAL A 249 2.93 40.51 -14.42
C VAL A 249 2.84 39.17 -13.68
N ASN A 250 3.55 39.03 -12.56
CA ASN A 250 3.58 37.78 -11.80
C ASN A 250 2.17 37.36 -11.37
N ASP A 251 1.67 36.28 -11.96
CA ASP A 251 0.42 35.64 -11.57
C ASP A 251 0.66 34.65 -10.44
N THR A 252 -0.27 34.52 -9.50
CA THR A 252 -0.14 33.48 -8.47
C THR A 252 -0.32 32.09 -9.10
N PRO A 253 0.60 31.13 -8.84
CA PRO A 253 0.48 29.78 -9.39
C PRO A 253 -0.78 29.10 -8.88
N VAL A 254 -1.33 28.18 -9.69
CA VAL A 254 -2.51 27.38 -9.35
C VAL A 254 -2.12 25.93 -9.20
N ALA A 255 -2.14 25.42 -7.96
CA ALA A 255 -2.03 24.00 -7.68
C ALA A 255 -3.35 23.29 -8.02
N ILE A 256 -3.26 22.11 -8.66
CA ILE A 256 -4.44 21.41 -9.19
C ILE A 256 -4.85 20.26 -8.27
N ASP A 257 -6.11 20.34 -7.81
CA ASP A 257 -6.79 19.30 -7.05
C ASP A 257 -6.97 18.00 -7.86
N GLN A 258 -6.85 16.87 -7.16
CA GLN A 258 -7.12 15.52 -7.68
C GLN A 258 -8.04 14.79 -6.70
N ILE A 259 -9.32 15.19 -6.71
CA ILE A 259 -10.31 14.78 -5.71
C ILE A 259 -11.24 13.70 -6.25
N GLU A 260 -11.67 13.78 -7.52
CA GLU A 260 -12.60 12.80 -8.11
C GLU A 260 -12.12 12.35 -9.51
N PRO A 261 -11.88 11.04 -9.73
CA PRO A 261 -11.93 9.93 -8.78
C PRO A 261 -10.73 9.89 -7.80
N GLY A 262 -9.85 10.89 -7.84
CA GLY A 262 -8.56 10.86 -7.15
C GLY A 262 -7.57 9.91 -7.84
N VAL A 263 -6.48 9.61 -7.15
CA VAL A 263 -5.50 8.60 -7.58
C VAL A 263 -6.01 7.23 -7.11
N VAL A 264 -6.54 6.46 -8.06
CA VAL A 264 -7.06 5.11 -7.82
C VAL A 264 -5.98 4.07 -8.03
N PHE A 265 -5.87 3.12 -7.10
CA PHE A 265 -4.92 2.01 -7.21
C PHE A 265 -5.55 0.67 -6.84
N THR A 266 -5.09 -0.39 -7.51
CA THR A 266 -5.60 -1.76 -7.44
C THR A 266 -4.54 -2.76 -6.94
N VAL A 267 -3.31 -2.29 -6.71
CA VAL A 267 -2.14 -3.06 -6.28
C VAL A 267 -1.58 -2.48 -4.97
N ASP A 268 -0.39 -2.89 -4.53
CA ASP A 268 0.15 -2.46 -3.23
C ASP A 268 0.52 -0.98 -3.18
N THR A 269 0.93 -0.36 -4.29
CA THR A 269 1.34 1.05 -4.37
C THR A 269 0.54 1.84 -5.39
N ALA A 270 0.57 3.17 -5.27
CA ALA A 270 -0.06 4.09 -6.22
C ALA A 270 0.97 5.05 -6.82
N SER A 271 0.90 5.31 -8.12
CA SER A 271 1.69 6.38 -8.74
C SER A 271 0.93 7.70 -8.65
N VAL A 272 1.55 8.69 -8.03
CA VAL A 272 1.01 10.03 -7.83
C VAL A 272 1.75 11.01 -8.74
N THR A 273 1.00 11.89 -9.39
CA THR A 273 1.55 13.01 -10.17
C THR A 273 1.01 14.31 -9.62
N LEU A 274 1.85 15.22 -9.13
CA LEU A 274 1.40 16.56 -8.74
C LEU A 274 1.36 17.47 -9.98
N LYS A 275 0.40 18.40 -9.99
CA LYS A 275 0.13 19.26 -11.15
C LYS A 275 -0.12 20.69 -10.69
N ALA A 276 0.44 21.65 -11.43
CA ALA A 276 0.14 23.06 -11.26
C ALA A 276 0.29 23.81 -12.58
N THR A 277 -0.28 25.00 -12.63
CA THR A 277 -0.20 25.92 -13.78
C THR A 277 0.15 27.32 -13.33
N ASP A 278 0.94 27.99 -14.14
CA ASP A 278 1.35 29.38 -13.94
C ASP A 278 1.65 30.01 -15.30
N SER A 279 1.01 31.14 -15.62
CA SER A 279 1.01 31.75 -16.95
C SER A 279 2.37 32.28 -17.36
N ASP A 280 3.14 32.80 -16.40
CA ASP A 280 4.28 33.66 -16.67
C ASP A 280 5.58 33.16 -16.00
N SER A 281 5.47 32.18 -15.12
CA SER A 281 6.61 31.52 -14.50
C SER A 281 7.15 30.35 -15.31
N LYS A 282 8.49 30.32 -15.43
CA LYS A 282 9.23 29.22 -16.09
C LYS A 282 9.60 28.09 -15.14
N PHE A 283 9.38 28.27 -13.84
CA PHE A 283 9.83 27.37 -12.80
C PHE A 283 8.85 27.38 -11.63
N LEU A 284 8.52 26.20 -11.12
CA LEU A 284 7.59 26.01 -10.01
C LEU A 284 8.20 25.10 -8.96
N ILE A 285 8.01 25.46 -7.69
CA ILE A 285 8.48 24.73 -6.51
C ILE A 285 7.27 24.14 -5.79
N PHE A 286 7.17 22.81 -5.80
CA PHE A 286 6.11 22.07 -5.11
C PHE A 286 6.52 21.76 -3.68
N GLU A 287 5.64 22.01 -2.72
CA GLU A 287 5.84 21.71 -1.30
C GLU A 287 4.67 20.87 -0.79
N ILE A 288 4.96 19.71 -0.18
CA ILE A 288 3.96 18.92 0.52
C ILE A 288 3.64 19.65 1.84
N VAL A 289 2.38 20.00 2.03
CA VAL A 289 1.91 20.68 3.24
C VAL A 289 1.54 19.65 4.30
N ASP A 290 0.62 18.75 3.96
CA ASP A 290 0.26 17.60 4.79
C ASP A 290 0.57 16.31 4.03
N PRO A 291 1.48 15.45 4.55
CA PRO A 291 1.73 14.15 3.96
C PRO A 291 0.56 13.18 4.19
N PRO A 292 0.52 12.06 3.45
CA PRO A 292 -0.46 10.99 3.70
C PRO A 292 -0.40 10.48 5.14
N LYS A 293 -1.55 10.14 5.72
CA LYS A 293 -1.64 9.69 7.13
C LYS A 293 -1.39 8.20 7.32
N HIS A 294 -1.62 7.40 6.28
CA HIS A 294 -1.66 5.95 6.33
C HIS A 294 -0.62 5.33 5.39
N GLY A 295 0.50 6.00 5.17
CA GLY A 295 1.56 5.53 4.29
C GLY A 295 2.66 6.55 4.06
N GLY A 296 3.61 6.19 3.19
CA GLY A 296 4.72 7.05 2.81
C GLY A 296 4.72 7.37 1.31
N LEU A 297 5.13 8.59 0.97
CA LEU A 297 5.36 9.02 -0.40
C LEU A 297 6.86 8.99 -0.73
N ARG A 298 7.25 8.43 -1.87
CA ARG A 298 8.65 8.39 -2.34
C ARG A 298 8.76 8.72 -3.82
N GLY A 299 9.68 9.59 -4.21
CA GLY A 299 9.98 9.89 -5.62
C GLY A 299 11.23 9.17 -6.13
N THR A 300 11.24 8.77 -7.40
CA THR A 300 12.43 8.21 -8.08
C THR A 300 13.21 9.24 -8.89
N ILE A 301 12.66 10.43 -9.11
CA ILE A 301 13.28 11.48 -9.93
C ILE A 301 14.21 12.34 -9.05
N PHE A 302 15.44 12.60 -9.51
CA PHE A 302 16.48 13.44 -8.87
C PHE A 302 17.03 12.99 -7.51
N GLY A 303 17.15 11.68 -7.24
CA GLY A 303 17.83 11.20 -6.01
C GLY A 303 17.08 11.57 -4.73
N PHE A 304 15.76 11.75 -4.84
CA PHE A 304 14.84 12.10 -3.77
C PHE A 304 14.81 11.01 -2.70
N LYS A 305 15.29 11.35 -1.50
CA LYS A 305 15.23 10.48 -0.31
C LYS A 305 14.21 10.94 0.72
N ASP A 306 13.65 12.15 0.56
CA ASP A 306 12.95 12.86 1.63
C ASP A 306 11.71 13.62 1.10
N PRO A 307 10.49 13.14 1.39
CA PRO A 307 9.23 13.73 0.93
C PRO A 307 8.91 15.11 1.51
N GLU A 308 9.63 15.58 2.53
CA GLU A 308 9.40 16.89 3.15
C GLU A 308 10.18 18.03 2.49
N LYS A 309 10.98 17.75 1.45
CA LYS A 309 11.74 18.79 0.74
C LYS A 309 11.01 19.36 -0.47
N PRO A 310 11.04 20.68 -0.69
CA PRO A 310 10.45 21.29 -1.88
C PRO A 310 11.07 20.76 -3.17
N MET A 311 10.25 20.61 -4.21
CA MET A 311 10.63 20.04 -5.50
C MET A 311 10.45 21.06 -6.63
N GLY A 312 11.56 21.43 -7.27
CA GLY A 312 11.55 22.37 -8.40
C GLY A 312 11.37 21.69 -9.76
N VAL A 313 10.53 22.26 -10.63
CA VAL A 313 10.33 21.81 -12.02
C VAL A 313 10.22 23.00 -12.96
N PHE A 314 10.72 22.84 -14.18
CA PHE A 314 10.42 23.79 -15.26
C PHE A 314 9.01 23.58 -15.79
N THR A 315 8.32 24.67 -16.10
CA THR A 315 7.02 24.64 -16.79
C THR A 315 7.20 24.36 -18.28
N ASP A 316 6.17 23.79 -18.91
CA ASP A 316 6.12 23.69 -20.37
C ASP A 316 5.77 25.04 -21.04
N GLN A 317 5.65 25.05 -22.37
CA GLN A 317 5.32 26.26 -23.14
C GLN A 317 3.93 26.85 -22.83
N ASN A 318 3.07 26.13 -22.09
CA ASN A 318 1.76 26.57 -21.64
C ASN A 318 1.72 26.86 -20.14
N GLY A 319 2.87 26.90 -19.46
CA GLY A 319 2.92 27.19 -18.03
C GLY A 319 2.61 25.98 -17.11
N ILE A 320 2.56 24.76 -17.65
CA ILE A 320 2.20 23.57 -16.86
C ILE A 320 3.45 22.97 -16.21
N GLY A 321 3.43 22.86 -14.87
CA GLY A 321 4.43 22.13 -14.08
C GLY A 321 3.91 20.77 -13.61
N LEU A 322 4.73 19.73 -13.75
CA LEU A 322 4.38 18.35 -13.36
C LEU A 322 5.48 17.72 -12.52
N ILE A 323 5.09 17.07 -11.41
CA ILE A 323 5.96 16.13 -10.69
C ILE A 323 5.43 14.72 -10.90
N PRO A 324 5.92 13.98 -11.91
CA PRO A 324 5.58 12.57 -12.07
C PRO A 324 6.43 11.68 -11.16
N GLY A 325 6.04 10.41 -11.02
CA GLY A 325 6.91 9.38 -10.44
C GLY A 325 7.01 9.40 -8.90
N LEU A 326 6.09 10.06 -8.22
CA LEU A 326 5.87 9.82 -6.80
C LEU A 326 5.14 8.49 -6.64
N VAL A 327 5.57 7.69 -5.68
CA VAL A 327 5.03 6.38 -5.35
C VAL A 327 4.53 6.45 -3.92
N TYR A 328 3.24 6.26 -3.75
CA TYR A 328 2.60 6.09 -2.46
C TYR A 328 2.61 4.62 -2.06
N THR A 329 3.16 4.35 -0.88
CA THR A 329 3.18 3.02 -0.26
C THR A 329 2.37 3.09 1.04
N PRO A 330 1.17 2.50 1.09
CA PRO A 330 0.35 2.46 2.29
C PRO A 330 0.95 1.57 3.38
N ASP A 331 0.70 1.93 4.63
CA ASP A 331 1.03 1.13 5.80
C ASP A 331 -0.16 0.26 6.25
N GLU A 332 0.01 -0.43 7.39
CA GLU A 332 -1.03 -1.34 7.89
C GLU A 332 -2.32 -0.64 8.34
N SER A 333 -2.28 0.66 8.62
CA SER A 333 -3.44 1.46 9.03
C SER A 333 -4.29 1.94 7.86
N PHE A 334 -3.80 1.85 6.63
CA PHE A 334 -4.55 2.20 5.44
C PHE A 334 -5.74 1.25 5.23
N ALA A 335 -6.92 1.83 5.10
CA ALA A 335 -8.16 1.14 4.74
C ALA A 335 -8.47 1.37 3.24
N GLU A 336 -9.22 2.41 2.93
CA GLU A 336 -9.69 2.69 1.56
C GLU A 336 -9.25 4.05 1.02
N HIS A 337 -9.10 5.02 1.91
CA HIS A 337 -8.85 6.41 1.57
C HIS A 337 -7.70 6.98 2.37
N ASP A 338 -6.88 7.77 1.70
CA ASP A 338 -5.91 8.66 2.32
C ASP A 338 -5.84 9.93 1.46
N SER A 339 -5.12 10.93 1.92
CA SER A 339 -4.95 12.17 1.18
C SER A 339 -3.65 12.84 1.54
N LEU A 340 -3.08 13.56 0.59
CA LEU A 340 -2.03 14.53 0.85
C LEU A 340 -2.45 15.89 0.32
N THR A 341 -1.86 16.94 0.90
CA THR A 341 -2.04 18.31 0.43
C THR A 341 -0.70 18.90 0.01
N PHE A 342 -0.72 19.78 -0.98
CA PHE A 342 0.48 20.44 -1.49
C PHE A 342 0.17 21.87 -1.92
N LYS A 343 1.18 22.72 -1.90
CA LYS A 343 1.15 24.06 -2.50
C LYS A 343 2.30 24.21 -3.49
N VAL A 344 2.23 25.26 -4.31
CA VAL A 344 3.24 25.57 -5.31
C VAL A 344 3.65 27.03 -5.20
N ASN A 345 4.95 27.28 -5.34
CA ASN A 345 5.55 28.61 -5.31
C ASN A 345 6.32 28.86 -6.61
N ASP A 346 6.20 30.05 -7.17
CA ASP A 346 6.86 30.50 -8.41
C ASP A 346 8.19 31.25 -8.16
N GLY A 347 8.52 31.53 -6.90
CA GLY A 347 9.64 32.35 -6.44
C GLY A 347 9.21 33.67 -5.79
N GLU A 348 7.96 34.09 -5.98
CA GLU A 348 7.38 35.34 -5.45
C GLU A 348 6.12 35.08 -4.61
N THR A 349 5.19 34.24 -5.09
CA THR A 349 3.88 33.99 -4.50
C THR A 349 3.56 32.50 -4.32
N ASP A 350 2.77 32.20 -3.29
CA ASP A 350 2.29 30.84 -2.99
C ASP A 350 0.89 30.63 -3.57
N SER A 351 0.66 29.45 -4.15
CA SER A 351 -0.65 28.99 -4.56
C SER A 351 -1.56 28.74 -3.35
N SER A 352 -2.87 28.66 -3.61
CA SER A 352 -3.77 27.96 -2.70
C SER A 352 -3.35 26.48 -2.55
N ILE A 353 -3.69 25.87 -1.41
CA ILE A 353 -3.39 24.46 -1.13
C ILE A 353 -4.31 23.56 -1.96
N ALA A 354 -3.73 22.61 -2.69
CA ALA A 354 -4.44 21.57 -3.43
C ALA A 354 -4.38 20.23 -2.68
N THR A 355 -5.37 19.38 -2.91
CA THR A 355 -5.54 18.07 -2.30
C THR A 355 -5.46 16.96 -3.36
N VAL A 356 -4.71 15.91 -3.05
CA VAL A 356 -4.74 14.65 -3.80
C VAL A 356 -5.39 13.59 -2.94
N LYS A 357 -6.56 13.08 -3.36
CA LYS A 357 -7.21 11.92 -2.74
C LYS A 357 -6.60 10.63 -3.28
N LEU A 358 -6.25 9.73 -2.39
CA LEU A 358 -5.76 8.38 -2.68
C LEU A 358 -6.89 7.40 -2.40
N VAL A 359 -7.25 6.57 -3.38
CA VAL A 359 -8.38 5.64 -3.27
C VAL A 359 -7.95 4.24 -3.65
N ARG A 360 -8.04 3.30 -2.73
CA ARG A 360 -7.83 1.88 -3.03
C ARG A 360 -9.14 1.26 -3.48
N THR A 361 -9.04 0.49 -4.57
CA THR A 361 -10.15 -0.34 -5.04
C THR A 361 -9.87 -1.80 -4.75
N TYR A 362 -10.89 -2.52 -4.29
CA TYR A 362 -10.83 -3.94 -3.99
C TYR A 362 -11.53 -4.75 -5.07
N ASN A 363 -11.00 -5.94 -5.37
CA ASN A 363 -11.69 -6.91 -6.19
C ASN A 363 -12.64 -7.73 -5.33
N VAL A 364 -13.84 -7.95 -5.86
CA VAL A 364 -14.84 -8.81 -5.23
C VAL A 364 -14.70 -10.22 -5.81
N PHE A 365 -14.53 -11.20 -4.93
CA PHE A 365 -14.45 -12.60 -5.28
C PHE A 365 -15.35 -13.42 -4.34
N HIS A 366 -16.19 -14.28 -4.90
CA HIS A 366 -17.01 -15.19 -4.13
C HIS A 366 -16.36 -16.57 -4.07
N LEU A 367 -15.88 -16.95 -2.89
CA LEU A 367 -15.31 -18.26 -2.61
C LEU A 367 -16.41 -19.22 -2.12
N SER A 368 -16.68 -20.26 -2.90
CA SER A 368 -17.61 -21.33 -2.54
C SER A 368 -16.86 -22.63 -2.30
N ILE A 369 -17.04 -23.21 -1.11
CA ILE A 369 -16.39 -24.46 -0.72
C ILE A 369 -17.49 -25.46 -0.31
N PRO A 370 -17.72 -26.54 -1.09
CA PRO A 370 -18.72 -27.55 -0.77
C PRO A 370 -18.26 -28.48 0.37
N PRO A 371 -19.14 -29.33 0.92
CA PRO A 371 -18.77 -30.36 1.90
C PRO A 371 -17.76 -31.36 1.31
N GLY A 372 -16.97 -32.02 2.17
CA GLY A 372 -16.00 -33.02 1.74
C GLY A 372 -14.61 -32.42 1.49
N ILE A 373 -13.78 -33.11 0.69
CA ILE A 373 -12.38 -32.72 0.45
C ILE A 373 -12.31 -31.73 -0.73
N ASN A 374 -11.68 -30.58 -0.50
CA ASN A 374 -11.52 -29.53 -1.49
C ASN A 374 -10.06 -29.10 -1.59
N LEU A 375 -9.65 -28.76 -2.81
CA LEU A 375 -8.39 -28.08 -3.08
C LEU A 375 -8.69 -26.60 -3.28
N VAL A 376 -8.33 -25.80 -2.30
CA VAL A 376 -8.72 -24.40 -2.19
C VAL A 376 -7.49 -23.51 -2.27
N HIS A 377 -7.66 -22.36 -2.90
CA HIS A 377 -6.68 -21.28 -2.95
C HIS A 377 -7.37 -19.95 -2.62
N LEU A 378 -6.62 -19.00 -2.05
CA LEU A 378 -7.08 -17.63 -1.84
C LEU A 378 -6.39 -16.71 -2.85
N PRO A 379 -7.07 -16.35 -3.96
CA PRO A 379 -6.45 -15.60 -5.05
C PRO A 379 -6.18 -14.12 -4.74
N LEU A 380 -6.67 -13.62 -3.61
CA LEU A 380 -6.57 -12.21 -3.21
C LEU A 380 -6.08 -12.12 -1.76
N GLY A 381 -5.29 -11.09 -1.47
CA GLY A 381 -5.04 -10.64 -0.11
C GLY A 381 -6.34 -10.10 0.48
N ILE A 382 -6.97 -10.89 1.35
CA ILE A 382 -8.31 -10.60 1.88
C ILE A 382 -8.25 -9.40 2.83
N HIS A 383 -9.12 -8.42 2.58
CA HIS A 383 -9.31 -7.27 3.44
C HIS A 383 -10.68 -7.30 4.15
N ARG A 384 -11.74 -7.70 3.43
CA ARG A 384 -13.08 -7.89 3.99
C ARG A 384 -13.64 -9.27 3.65
N ILE A 385 -14.46 -9.78 4.56
CA ILE A 385 -15.26 -10.98 4.37
C ILE A 385 -16.70 -10.64 4.69
N ASN A 386 -17.60 -10.88 3.74
CA ASN A 386 -19.03 -10.57 3.85
C ASN A 386 -19.27 -9.09 4.26
N GLY A 387 -18.46 -8.18 3.73
CA GLY A 387 -18.52 -6.74 4.00
C GLY A 387 -17.93 -6.30 5.35
N GLN A 388 -17.43 -7.21 6.18
CA GLN A 388 -16.78 -6.89 7.46
C GLN A 388 -15.26 -6.88 7.30
N GLU A 389 -14.57 -5.90 7.88
CA GLU A 389 -13.10 -5.85 7.90
C GLU A 389 -12.53 -7.07 8.63
N LYS A 390 -11.85 -7.91 7.85
CA LYS A 390 -11.25 -9.15 8.33
C LYS A 390 -10.08 -9.50 7.42
N ARG A 391 -8.88 -9.16 7.86
CA ARG A 391 -7.64 -9.53 7.16
C ARG A 391 -7.36 -11.01 7.37
N VAL A 392 -7.04 -11.73 6.30
CA VAL A 392 -6.65 -13.14 6.35
C VAL A 392 -5.23 -13.25 5.83
N ARG A 393 -4.28 -13.46 6.74
CA ARG A 393 -2.84 -13.60 6.42
C ARG A 393 -2.31 -14.99 6.75
N THR A 394 -2.92 -15.68 7.71
CA THR A 394 -2.46 -17.00 8.19
C THR A 394 -3.52 -18.07 8.03
N ILE A 395 -3.11 -19.34 8.17
CA ILE A 395 -4.05 -20.47 8.21
C ILE A 395 -5.03 -20.33 9.38
N SER A 396 -4.61 -19.80 10.53
CA SER A 396 -5.53 -19.53 11.65
C SER A 396 -6.57 -18.46 11.32
N ASP A 397 -6.20 -17.40 10.61
CA ASP A 397 -7.17 -16.38 10.17
C ASP A 397 -8.21 -16.97 9.23
N LEU A 398 -7.76 -17.82 8.28
CA LEU A 398 -8.65 -18.52 7.36
C LEU A 398 -9.55 -19.51 8.10
N TYR A 399 -9.01 -20.25 9.06
CA TYR A 399 -9.78 -21.16 9.92
C TYR A 399 -10.94 -20.41 10.61
N ASN A 400 -10.64 -19.24 11.18
CA ASN A 400 -11.66 -18.38 11.80
C ASN A 400 -12.62 -17.74 10.80
N ALA A 401 -12.21 -17.58 9.53
CA ALA A 401 -13.08 -17.09 8.46
C ALA A 401 -14.06 -18.16 7.99
N LEU A 402 -13.64 -19.42 7.93
CA LEU A 402 -14.46 -20.55 7.51
C LEU A 402 -15.42 -21.06 8.60
N GLY A 403 -15.08 -20.84 9.87
CA GLY A 403 -15.88 -21.28 11.02
C GLY A 403 -15.56 -22.72 11.44
N GLU A 404 -15.14 -22.90 12.70
CA GLU A 404 -14.72 -24.19 13.28
C GLU A 404 -15.79 -25.28 13.14
N GLU A 405 -17.06 -24.89 13.25
CA GLU A 405 -18.21 -25.77 13.12
C GLU A 405 -18.37 -26.33 11.70
N ASN A 406 -17.89 -25.61 10.68
CA ASN A 406 -18.05 -25.99 9.28
C ASN A 406 -16.91 -26.85 8.76
N LEU A 407 -15.79 -26.93 9.48
CA LEU A 407 -14.56 -27.52 8.97
C LEU A 407 -14.05 -28.65 9.87
N ASN A 408 -13.37 -29.60 9.24
CA ASN A 408 -12.72 -30.72 9.91
C ASN A 408 -11.25 -30.42 10.22
N PHE A 409 -10.51 -29.97 9.21
CA PHE A 409 -9.15 -29.44 9.30
C PHE A 409 -8.78 -28.71 8.01
N ILE A 410 -7.69 -27.95 8.07
CA ILE A 410 -6.99 -27.37 6.92
C ILE A 410 -5.59 -28.00 6.89
N THR A 411 -5.13 -28.49 5.74
CA THR A 411 -3.75 -28.98 5.59
C THR A 411 -3.06 -28.29 4.42
N THR A 412 -1.75 -28.11 4.58
CA THR A 412 -0.86 -27.52 3.57
C THR A 412 0.34 -28.43 3.37
N TYR A 413 1.01 -28.31 2.22
CA TYR A 413 2.27 -29.00 1.96
C TYR A 413 3.42 -28.00 2.02
N ASP A 414 4.45 -28.33 2.78
CA ASP A 414 5.71 -27.59 2.85
C ASP A 414 6.73 -28.31 1.94
N PRO A 415 7.01 -27.76 0.74
CA PRO A 415 7.93 -28.38 -0.19
C PRO A 415 9.39 -28.36 0.28
N GLU A 416 9.80 -27.39 1.11
CA GLU A 416 11.17 -27.32 1.62
C GLU A 416 11.44 -28.42 2.65
N ALA A 417 10.51 -28.62 3.57
CA ALA A 417 10.60 -29.68 4.56
C ALA A 417 10.12 -31.05 4.03
N SER A 418 9.50 -31.09 2.85
CA SER A 418 8.80 -32.26 2.30
C SER A 418 7.75 -32.84 3.26
N THR A 419 6.97 -31.97 3.90
CA THR A 419 6.05 -32.34 4.99
C THR A 419 4.64 -31.77 4.83
N TRP A 420 3.66 -32.54 5.27
CA TRP A 420 2.28 -32.08 5.39
C TRP A 420 2.05 -31.45 6.76
N ARG A 421 1.49 -30.23 6.77
CA ARG A 421 1.20 -29.46 7.99
C ARG A 421 -0.30 -29.24 8.14
N SER A 422 -0.88 -29.84 9.18
CA SER A 422 -2.32 -29.82 9.45
C SER A 422 -2.68 -28.88 10.59
N TYR A 423 -3.59 -27.95 10.32
CA TYR A 423 -4.20 -27.05 11.29
C TYR A 423 -5.52 -27.65 11.80
N LEU A 424 -5.58 -27.96 13.10
CA LEU A 424 -6.65 -28.72 13.74
C LEU A 424 -7.45 -27.88 14.77
N GLY A 425 -7.49 -26.57 14.59
CA GLY A 425 -8.11 -25.62 15.53
C GLY A 425 -7.10 -24.86 16.40
N GLU A 426 -7.59 -24.17 17.42
CA GLU A 426 -6.83 -23.17 18.20
C GLU A 426 -5.48 -23.65 18.74
N ARG A 427 -5.36 -24.93 19.09
CA ARG A 427 -4.09 -25.52 19.55
C ARG A 427 -2.95 -25.50 18.52
N SER A 428 -3.29 -25.33 17.23
CA SER A 428 -2.35 -25.22 16.11
C SER A 428 -1.92 -23.77 15.87
N ARG A 429 -2.59 -22.78 16.47
CA ARG A 429 -2.28 -21.34 16.33
C ARG A 429 -0.85 -21.05 16.78
N GLY A 430 -0.13 -20.26 15.99
CA GLY A 430 1.26 -19.87 16.23
C GLY A 430 2.28 -21.01 16.14
N LYS A 431 1.89 -22.22 15.69
CA LYS A 431 2.80 -23.36 15.49
C LYS A 431 3.15 -23.53 14.02
N SER A 432 3.95 -24.54 13.70
CA SER A 432 4.40 -24.85 12.34
C SER A 432 3.26 -25.00 11.31
N ALA A 433 2.06 -25.41 11.74
CA ALA A 433 0.87 -25.52 10.89
C ALA A 433 0.17 -24.19 10.58
N ASP A 434 0.43 -23.14 11.36
CA ASP A 434 -0.14 -21.80 11.18
C ASP A 434 0.71 -20.98 10.22
N ARG A 435 0.75 -21.42 8.96
CA ARG A 435 1.58 -20.79 7.91
C ARG A 435 0.98 -19.47 7.44
N GLN A 436 1.83 -18.59 6.95
CA GLN A 436 1.41 -17.45 6.15
C GLN A 436 0.82 -17.94 4.83
N ILE A 437 -0.26 -17.31 4.40
CA ILE A 437 -0.90 -17.55 3.10
C ILE A 437 -0.16 -16.70 2.07
N THR A 438 0.48 -17.37 1.12
CA THR A 438 1.17 -16.76 -0.02
C THR A 438 0.30 -16.84 -1.26
N GLN A 439 0.66 -16.07 -2.30
CA GLN A 439 -0.05 -16.00 -3.57
C GLN A 439 -0.25 -17.34 -4.28
N ASP A 440 0.58 -18.33 -4.00
CA ASP A 440 0.62 -19.63 -4.67
C ASP A 440 0.27 -20.78 -3.71
N LEU A 441 -0.01 -20.49 -2.44
CA LEU A 441 -0.29 -21.53 -1.46
C LEU A 441 -1.61 -22.23 -1.79
N GLY A 442 -1.50 -23.50 -2.16
CA GLY A 442 -2.64 -24.40 -2.21
C GLY A 442 -2.97 -24.95 -0.82
N LEU A 443 -4.25 -25.19 -0.59
CA LEU A 443 -4.78 -25.72 0.67
C LEU A 443 -5.63 -26.94 0.36
N ILE A 444 -5.59 -27.95 1.24
CA ILE A 444 -6.63 -28.95 1.28
C ILE A 444 -7.52 -28.65 2.48
N THR A 445 -8.80 -28.46 2.23
CA THR A 445 -9.82 -28.30 3.27
C THR A 445 -10.73 -29.51 3.28
N VAL A 446 -11.12 -29.95 4.46
CA VAL A 446 -12.18 -30.95 4.60
C VAL A 446 -13.34 -30.31 5.33
N MET A 447 -14.46 -30.13 4.63
CA MET A 447 -15.62 -29.38 5.13
C MET A 447 -16.71 -30.33 5.63
N LYS A 448 -17.29 -30.03 6.79
CA LYS A 448 -18.52 -30.65 7.32
C LYS A 448 -19.76 -30.04 6.66
N HIS A 449 -19.76 -28.72 6.49
CA HIS A 449 -20.86 -27.93 5.93
C HIS A 449 -20.32 -27.02 4.81
N PRO A 450 -21.14 -26.69 3.81
CA PRO A 450 -20.71 -25.77 2.76
C PRO A 450 -20.48 -24.37 3.32
N VAL A 451 -19.47 -23.67 2.79
CA VAL A 451 -19.16 -22.28 3.15
C VAL A 451 -19.12 -21.43 1.89
N ASN A 452 -19.81 -20.28 1.92
CA ASN A 452 -19.74 -19.27 0.88
C ASN A 452 -19.28 -17.95 1.50
N LEU A 453 -18.18 -17.40 0.99
CA LEU A 453 -17.62 -16.13 1.45
C LEU A 453 -17.60 -15.13 0.29
N LYS A 454 -18.13 -13.94 0.52
CA LYS A 454 -17.82 -12.77 -0.31
C LYS A 454 -16.52 -12.17 0.21
N ILE A 455 -15.47 -12.21 -0.59
CA ILE A 455 -14.13 -11.73 -0.25
C ILE A 455 -13.89 -10.44 -1.02
N ASP A 456 -13.53 -9.38 -0.31
CA ASP A 456 -13.01 -8.16 -0.93
C ASP A 456 -11.51 -8.08 -0.63
N GLY A 457 -10.69 -8.01 -1.67
CA GLY A 457 -9.24 -8.11 -1.52
C GLY A 457 -8.43 -7.50 -2.65
N ILE A 458 -7.13 -7.41 -2.39
CA ILE A 458 -6.15 -6.89 -3.35
C ILE A 458 -5.42 -8.05 -4.02
N ILE A 459 -4.99 -7.80 -5.25
CA ILE A 459 -4.15 -8.75 -5.98
C ILE A 459 -2.73 -8.66 -5.42
N GLN A 460 -2.09 -9.79 -5.11
CA GLN A 460 -0.69 -9.84 -4.68
C GLN A 460 0.32 -9.83 -5.85
N GLN A 461 -0.02 -9.20 -6.98
CA GLN A 461 0.78 -9.19 -8.22
C GLN A 461 1.72 -7.99 -8.33
N VAL A 462 2.70 -8.10 -9.23
CA VAL A 462 3.45 -6.97 -9.79
C VAL A 462 3.22 -6.93 -11.31
N ASN A 463 2.65 -5.83 -11.84
CA ASN A 463 2.49 -5.58 -13.29
C ASN A 463 1.76 -6.67 -14.11
N GLY A 464 0.69 -7.28 -13.57
CA GLY A 464 -0.07 -8.29 -14.32
C GLY A 464 0.59 -9.67 -14.39
N ARG A 465 1.68 -9.87 -13.63
CA ARG A 465 2.43 -11.13 -13.57
C ARG A 465 2.41 -11.73 -12.16
N SER A 466 2.30 -13.05 -12.10
CA SER A 466 2.48 -13.85 -10.89
C SER A 466 3.30 -15.10 -11.25
N TYR A 467 3.90 -15.71 -10.24
CA TYR A 467 4.88 -16.78 -10.39
C TYR A 467 4.56 -17.91 -9.43
N ILE A 468 4.79 -19.14 -9.89
CA ILE A 468 4.72 -20.35 -9.07
C ILE A 468 6.09 -21.03 -9.15
N ASP A 469 6.68 -21.30 -7.98
CA ASP A 469 7.90 -22.08 -7.86
C ASP A 469 7.58 -23.55 -7.59
N LEU A 470 7.71 -24.39 -8.61
CA LEU A 470 7.66 -25.84 -8.45
C LEU A 470 8.99 -26.37 -7.92
N ARG A 471 8.90 -27.21 -6.89
CA ARG A 471 10.02 -28.01 -6.40
C ARG A 471 9.90 -29.43 -6.90
N LYS A 472 11.03 -30.08 -7.21
CA LYS A 472 11.06 -31.49 -7.51
C LYS A 472 10.37 -32.30 -6.41
N GLY A 473 9.42 -33.15 -6.81
CA GLY A 473 8.56 -33.90 -5.90
C GLY A 473 7.14 -33.33 -5.83
N ILE A 474 6.47 -33.53 -4.70
CA ILE A 474 5.07 -33.12 -4.51
C ILE A 474 4.98 -31.60 -4.41
N ASN A 475 3.98 -30.99 -5.03
CA ASN A 475 3.61 -29.59 -4.87
C ASN A 475 2.10 -29.50 -4.66
N LEU A 476 1.66 -28.59 -3.78
CA LEU A 476 0.26 -28.22 -3.59
C LEU A 476 0.15 -26.72 -3.83
N VAL A 477 -0.49 -26.35 -4.93
CA VAL A 477 -0.32 -25.03 -5.55
C VAL A 477 -1.68 -24.44 -5.89
N GLY A 478 -1.88 -23.17 -5.57
CA GLY A 478 -3.02 -22.38 -5.98
C GLY A 478 -2.85 -21.76 -7.37
N VAL A 479 -3.95 -21.47 -8.06
CA VAL A 479 -3.91 -20.69 -9.31
C VAL A 479 -4.04 -19.20 -8.97
N PRO A 480 -2.95 -18.40 -9.04
CA PRO A 480 -2.89 -17.09 -8.41
C PRO A 480 -3.75 -16.03 -9.14
N VAL A 481 -3.89 -16.15 -10.46
CA VAL A 481 -4.47 -15.12 -11.32
C VAL A 481 -5.30 -15.74 -12.45
N LYS A 482 -6.22 -14.96 -13.03
CA LYS A 482 -6.99 -15.38 -14.20
C LYS A 482 -6.18 -15.11 -15.46
N ASP A 483 -5.50 -16.15 -15.95
CA ASP A 483 -4.67 -16.12 -17.15
C ASP A 483 -5.49 -16.52 -18.39
N ASP A 484 -5.45 -15.72 -19.45
CA ASP A 484 -6.26 -15.95 -20.66
C ASP A 484 -5.89 -17.24 -21.41
N ARG A 485 -4.68 -17.78 -21.17
CA ARG A 485 -4.23 -19.07 -21.74
C ARG A 485 -4.93 -20.26 -21.11
N ILE A 486 -5.60 -20.08 -19.97
CA ILE A 486 -6.12 -21.14 -19.12
C ILE A 486 -7.63 -20.99 -18.99
N LYS A 487 -8.38 -21.95 -19.54
CA LYS A 487 -9.84 -22.01 -19.36
C LYS A 487 -10.22 -23.20 -18.48
N ARG A 488 -9.54 -24.33 -18.66
CA ARG A 488 -9.82 -25.59 -17.97
C ARG A 488 -8.56 -26.16 -17.33
N VAL A 489 -8.72 -27.15 -16.46
CA VAL A 489 -7.62 -27.78 -15.73
C VAL A 489 -6.55 -28.34 -16.67
N SER A 490 -6.92 -28.97 -17.79
CA SER A 490 -5.95 -29.50 -18.75
C SER A 490 -5.05 -28.44 -19.39
N ASP A 491 -5.49 -27.18 -19.45
CA ASP A 491 -4.71 -26.10 -20.06
C ASP A 491 -3.46 -25.74 -19.22
N LEU A 492 -3.51 -26.00 -17.91
CA LEU A 492 -2.34 -25.86 -17.02
C LEU A 492 -1.18 -26.74 -17.49
N LEU A 493 -1.47 -27.93 -18.02
CA LEU A 493 -0.45 -28.85 -18.55
C LEU A 493 0.22 -28.34 -19.84
N GLN A 494 -0.30 -27.26 -20.44
CA GLN A 494 0.29 -26.65 -21.64
C GLN A 494 1.20 -25.46 -21.32
N LEU A 495 1.22 -24.99 -20.08
CA LEU A 495 2.07 -23.87 -19.67
C LEU A 495 3.54 -24.28 -19.65
N GLU A 496 4.40 -23.37 -20.13
CA GLU A 496 5.85 -23.51 -19.98
C GLU A 496 6.20 -23.64 -18.49
N GLY A 497 7.14 -24.54 -18.17
CA GLY A 497 7.45 -24.90 -16.79
C GLY A 497 6.59 -26.04 -16.24
N LEU A 498 5.28 -26.12 -16.54
CA LEU A 498 4.45 -27.28 -16.18
C LEU A 498 4.58 -28.41 -17.20
N LYS A 499 4.38 -28.10 -18.48
CA LYS A 499 4.34 -29.06 -19.59
C LYS A 499 5.51 -30.06 -19.59
N ASP A 500 6.72 -29.56 -19.34
CA ASP A 500 7.94 -30.37 -19.42
C ASP A 500 8.35 -31.00 -18.09
N ASN A 501 7.70 -30.63 -16.98
CA ASN A 501 8.09 -31.05 -15.64
C ASN A 501 7.05 -31.86 -14.88
N ILE A 502 5.77 -31.84 -15.28
CA ILE A 502 4.71 -32.58 -14.59
C ILE A 502 3.97 -33.54 -15.52
N PRO A 503 3.72 -34.80 -15.11
CA PRO A 503 3.01 -35.77 -15.94
C PRO A 503 1.48 -35.69 -15.81
N SER A 504 0.97 -35.09 -14.73
CA SER A 504 -0.45 -34.96 -14.44
C SER A 504 -0.70 -33.98 -13.31
N ILE A 505 -1.95 -33.55 -13.17
CA ILE A 505 -2.45 -32.70 -12.12
C ILE A 505 -3.58 -33.43 -11.39
N ILE A 506 -3.64 -33.30 -10.07
CA ILE A 506 -4.73 -33.77 -9.23
C ILE A 506 -5.54 -32.56 -8.78
N VAL A 507 -6.84 -32.60 -9.03
CA VAL A 507 -7.81 -31.57 -8.62
C VAL A 507 -8.93 -32.17 -7.79
N SER A 508 -9.67 -31.34 -7.06
CA SER A 508 -10.92 -31.78 -6.40
C SER A 508 -12.09 -31.45 -7.31
N HIS A 509 -12.92 -32.45 -7.60
CA HIS A 509 -14.17 -32.30 -8.33
C HIS A 509 -15.26 -33.13 -7.65
N GLN A 510 -16.37 -32.49 -7.28
CA GLN A 510 -17.50 -33.12 -6.58
C GLN A 510 -17.10 -33.87 -5.29
N GLY A 511 -16.16 -33.31 -4.52
CA GLY A 511 -15.69 -33.87 -3.26
C GLY A 511 -14.72 -35.04 -3.39
N ASN A 512 -14.29 -35.38 -4.61
CA ASN A 512 -13.32 -36.43 -4.89
C ASN A 512 -12.08 -35.88 -5.60
N PHE A 513 -10.93 -36.50 -5.35
CA PHE A 513 -9.74 -36.22 -6.14
C PHE A 513 -9.83 -36.88 -7.51
N LYS A 514 -9.52 -36.12 -8.55
CA LYS A 514 -9.47 -36.57 -9.93
C LYS A 514 -8.11 -36.25 -10.51
N VAL A 515 -7.55 -37.23 -11.24
CA VAL A 515 -6.31 -37.06 -11.99
C VAL A 515 -6.66 -36.54 -13.38
N VAL A 516 -5.92 -35.54 -13.82
CA VAL A 516 -6.00 -34.96 -15.17
C VAL A 516 -4.59 -35.03 -15.76
N ALA A 517 -4.44 -35.85 -16.78
CA ALA A 517 -3.22 -35.97 -17.58
C ALA A 517 -3.42 -35.44 -19.00
N GLN A 518 -4.67 -35.35 -19.45
CA GLN A 518 -5.04 -34.85 -20.77
C GLN A 518 -6.42 -34.20 -20.76
N GLN A 519 -6.77 -33.55 -21.86
CA GLN A 519 -8.10 -33.00 -22.04
C GLN A 519 -9.16 -34.10 -22.00
N GLU A 520 -10.34 -33.79 -21.47
CA GLU A 520 -11.51 -34.68 -21.34
C GLU A 520 -11.41 -35.77 -20.26
N ASP A 521 -10.32 -35.81 -19.48
CA ASP A 521 -10.29 -36.62 -18.26
C ASP A 521 -11.39 -36.18 -17.29
N GLU A 522 -11.87 -37.08 -16.44
CA GLU A 522 -13.03 -36.84 -15.55
C GLU A 522 -12.84 -35.62 -14.61
N GLY A 523 -11.59 -35.29 -14.27
CA GLY A 523 -11.25 -34.12 -13.46
C GLY A 523 -11.11 -32.83 -14.24
N ASP A 524 -11.18 -32.86 -15.57
CA ASP A 524 -10.94 -31.71 -16.42
C ASP A 524 -12.20 -30.83 -16.49
N HIS A 525 -12.17 -29.70 -15.79
CA HIS A 525 -13.30 -28.77 -15.70
C HIS A 525 -12.82 -27.32 -15.80
N GLU A 526 -13.76 -26.40 -15.96
CA GLU A 526 -13.48 -24.96 -16.02
C GLU A 526 -12.94 -24.43 -14.69
N LEU A 527 -11.85 -23.66 -14.76
CA LEU A 527 -11.29 -22.97 -13.60
C LEU A 527 -12.08 -21.68 -13.36
N LYS A 528 -12.57 -21.53 -12.13
CA LYS A 528 -13.47 -20.43 -11.72
C LYS A 528 -12.85 -19.51 -10.66
N GLY A 529 -11.59 -19.75 -10.33
CA GLY A 529 -10.87 -19.07 -9.27
C GLY A 529 -11.04 -19.76 -7.93
N GLY A 530 -10.05 -19.60 -7.06
CA GLY A 530 -10.05 -20.20 -5.73
C GLY A 530 -9.79 -21.70 -5.70
N GLN A 531 -9.45 -22.32 -6.83
CA GLN A 531 -9.02 -23.72 -6.89
C GLN A 531 -7.50 -23.86 -6.71
N ALA A 532 -7.10 -24.93 -6.04
CA ALA A 532 -5.73 -25.41 -6.00
C ALA A 532 -5.59 -26.76 -6.71
N PHE A 533 -4.36 -27.19 -6.94
CA PHE A 533 -4.04 -28.48 -7.51
C PHE A 533 -2.80 -29.11 -6.85
N ILE A 534 -2.72 -30.43 -6.93
CA ILE A 534 -1.54 -31.19 -6.50
C ILE A 534 -0.84 -31.73 -7.75
N THR A 535 0.48 -31.71 -7.76
CA THR A 535 1.27 -32.35 -8.83
C THR A 535 2.59 -32.90 -8.31
N ILE A 536 3.22 -33.75 -9.12
CA ILE A 536 4.57 -34.28 -8.87
C ILE A 536 5.50 -33.76 -9.96
N ALA A 537 6.34 -32.80 -9.61
CA ALA A 537 7.31 -32.22 -10.53
C ALA A 537 8.58 -33.08 -10.60
N GLN A 538 9.06 -33.33 -11.82
CA GLN A 538 10.27 -34.10 -12.08
C GLN A 538 11.54 -33.30 -11.78
N ASN A 539 11.49 -31.98 -11.98
CA ASN A 539 12.54 -31.02 -11.70
C ASN A 539 11.97 -29.76 -11.05
N ASP A 540 12.83 -28.94 -10.48
CA ASP A 540 12.49 -27.57 -10.08
C ASP A 540 12.15 -26.76 -11.35
N ALA A 541 11.08 -25.96 -11.29
CA ALA A 541 10.63 -25.14 -12.40
C ALA A 541 9.94 -23.88 -11.88
N ASN A 542 10.01 -22.80 -12.64
CA ASN A 542 9.22 -21.60 -12.39
C ASN A 542 8.16 -21.49 -13.48
N VAL A 543 6.93 -21.15 -13.09
CA VAL A 543 5.78 -21.06 -14.00
C VAL A 543 5.23 -19.64 -13.96
N ASP A 544 5.29 -18.97 -15.11
CA ASP A 544 4.81 -17.60 -15.28
C ASP A 544 3.31 -17.58 -15.58
N PHE A 545 2.55 -16.81 -14.81
CA PHE A 545 1.15 -16.52 -15.05
C PHE A 545 0.97 -15.05 -15.41
N HIS A 546 0.28 -14.77 -16.50
CA HIS A 546 -0.01 -13.45 -17.03
C HIS A 546 -1.53 -13.24 -17.04
N GLY A 547 -2.05 -12.37 -16.18
CA GLY A 547 -3.49 -12.29 -16.04
C GLY A 547 -3.97 -11.21 -15.08
N ILE A 548 -5.29 -11.10 -14.99
CA ILE A 548 -5.97 -10.15 -14.09
C ILE A 548 -6.41 -10.84 -12.78
N ALA A 549 -6.94 -10.05 -11.85
CA ALA A 549 -7.57 -10.59 -10.64
C ALA A 549 -8.63 -11.63 -10.99
N TRP A 550 -8.77 -12.62 -10.13
CA TRP A 550 -10.03 -13.33 -10.03
C TRP A 550 -11.10 -12.39 -9.49
N SER A 551 -12.15 -12.17 -10.28
CA SER A 551 -13.40 -11.58 -9.83
C SER A 551 -14.55 -12.37 -10.43
N ASN A 552 -15.56 -12.63 -9.62
CA ASN A 552 -16.81 -13.26 -10.02
C ASN A 552 -17.91 -12.71 -9.13
N THR A 553 -19.06 -12.39 -9.73
CA THR A 553 -20.23 -11.95 -8.97
C THR A 553 -21.14 -13.15 -8.70
N VAL A 554 -22.13 -13.00 -7.82
CA VAL A 554 -23.03 -14.10 -7.43
C VAL A 554 -23.70 -14.78 -8.64
N GLU A 555 -23.91 -14.06 -9.74
CA GLU A 555 -24.50 -14.60 -10.98
C GLU A 555 -23.59 -15.60 -11.72
N ASP A 556 -22.28 -15.56 -11.49
CA ASP A 556 -21.30 -16.40 -12.19
C ASP A 556 -21.07 -17.76 -11.49
N LEU A 557 -21.61 -17.94 -10.28
CA LEU A 557 -21.35 -19.13 -9.47
C LEU A 557 -22.43 -20.20 -9.67
N PRO A 558 -22.06 -21.43 -10.09
CA PRO A 558 -22.96 -22.55 -9.97
C PRO A 558 -23.26 -22.82 -8.48
N PRO A 559 -24.48 -23.25 -8.13
CA PRO A 559 -24.80 -23.61 -6.75
C PRO A 559 -23.82 -24.69 -6.25
N ALA A 560 -23.31 -24.51 -5.04
CA ALA A 560 -22.39 -25.47 -4.42
C ALA A 560 -22.99 -26.88 -4.53
N PRO A 561 -22.29 -27.85 -5.15
CA PRO A 561 -22.82 -29.19 -5.28
C PRO A 561 -23.14 -29.74 -3.89
N GLN A 562 -24.42 -30.01 -3.65
CA GLN A 562 -24.89 -30.66 -2.44
C GLN A 562 -24.46 -32.13 -2.52
N VAL A 563 -23.23 -32.42 -2.06
CA VAL A 563 -22.81 -33.79 -1.83
C VAL A 563 -23.52 -34.24 -0.57
N ASN A 564 -24.50 -35.14 -0.71
CA ASN A 564 -25.06 -35.89 0.40
C ASN A 564 -23.95 -36.79 0.98
N LEU A 565 -23.15 -36.25 1.88
CA LEU A 565 -22.27 -37.04 2.71
C LEU A 565 -23.16 -37.89 3.60
N ALA A 566 -23.35 -39.16 3.24
CA ALA A 566 -23.86 -40.14 4.18
C ALA A 566 -22.99 -40.03 5.44
N THR A 567 -23.63 -39.75 6.58
CA THR A 567 -23.01 -39.67 7.90
C THR A 567 -22.53 -41.05 8.30
N ASN A 568 -21.46 -41.51 7.65
CA ASN A 568 -20.86 -42.79 7.93
C ASN A 568 -19.94 -42.63 9.15
N SER A 569 -20.47 -43.04 10.29
CA SER A 569 -19.74 -43.30 11.54
C SER A 569 -18.83 -44.54 11.41
N THR A 570 -18.09 -44.68 10.31
CA THR A 570 -17.44 -45.95 9.89
C THR A 570 -16.08 -46.22 10.55
N GLY A 571 -15.66 -45.45 11.55
CA GLY A 571 -14.37 -45.67 12.21
C GLY A 571 -13.17 -45.49 11.27
N GLN A 572 -13.34 -44.69 10.22
CA GLN A 572 -12.30 -44.36 9.23
C GLN A 572 -12.10 -42.85 9.18
N SER A 573 -10.87 -42.41 8.89
CA SER A 573 -10.55 -41.01 8.60
C SER A 573 -9.66 -40.92 7.36
N PRO A 574 -9.92 -39.97 6.44
CA PRO A 574 -9.01 -39.68 5.32
C PRO A 574 -7.69 -39.06 5.78
N VAL A 575 -7.66 -38.50 6.99
CA VAL A 575 -6.50 -37.82 7.55
C VAL A 575 -6.34 -38.13 9.03
N LEU A 576 -5.11 -38.41 9.43
CA LEU A 576 -4.76 -38.58 10.83
C LEU A 576 -3.44 -37.87 11.12
N VAL A 577 -3.47 -36.97 12.09
CA VAL A 577 -2.28 -36.23 12.51
C VAL A 577 -1.60 -36.97 13.65
N ILE A 578 -0.28 -37.02 13.61
CA ILE A 578 0.53 -37.68 14.63
C ILE A 578 1.53 -36.66 15.12
N ASP A 579 1.52 -36.40 16.42
CA ASP A 579 2.40 -35.44 17.07
C ASP A 579 3.04 -36.02 18.32
N GLY A 580 4.26 -35.58 18.57
CA GLY A 580 5.02 -36.00 19.74
C GLY A 580 6.26 -35.15 19.95
N THR A 581 6.95 -35.42 21.06
CA THR A 581 8.16 -34.72 21.46
C THR A 581 9.36 -35.65 21.41
N LEU A 582 10.55 -35.08 21.25
CA LEU A 582 11.81 -35.77 21.40
C LEU A 582 12.35 -35.58 22.83
N THR A 583 12.88 -36.65 23.39
CA THR A 583 13.60 -36.62 24.68
C THR A 583 14.90 -37.43 24.58
N GLY A 584 15.88 -37.15 25.44
CA GLY A 584 17.19 -37.81 25.47
C GLY A 584 18.37 -36.82 25.40
N ASP A 585 19.61 -37.32 25.49
CA ASP A 585 20.81 -36.48 25.41
C ASP A 585 21.10 -36.06 23.96
N LEU A 586 20.52 -34.92 23.58
CA LEU A 586 20.62 -34.32 22.25
C LEU A 586 21.50 -33.06 22.22
N SER A 587 22.23 -32.80 23.31
CA SER A 587 22.98 -31.56 23.57
C SER A 587 24.01 -31.17 22.50
N ASN A 588 24.52 -32.15 21.73
CA ASN A 588 25.56 -31.96 20.72
C ASN A 588 25.07 -32.14 19.27
N LEU A 589 23.77 -32.05 19.04
CA LEU A 589 23.15 -32.26 17.72
C LEU A 589 22.26 -31.10 17.32
N ASN A 590 22.34 -30.72 16.06
CA ASN A 590 21.36 -29.84 15.47
C ASN A 590 20.04 -30.64 15.33
N GLN A 591 18.97 -30.22 16.02
CA GLN A 591 17.71 -30.95 16.03
C GLN A 591 17.07 -31.05 14.63
N ASN A 592 17.42 -30.12 13.72
CA ASN A 592 17.01 -30.16 12.32
C ASN A 592 17.65 -31.32 11.53
N GLU A 593 18.61 -32.06 12.10
CA GLU A 593 19.20 -33.26 11.48
C GLU A 593 18.41 -34.54 11.79
N ILE A 594 17.39 -34.49 12.65
CA ILE A 594 16.59 -35.65 13.05
C ILE A 594 15.30 -35.69 12.22
N ARG A 595 15.11 -36.79 11.51
CA ARG A 595 13.91 -37.09 10.72
C ARG A 595 13.10 -38.21 11.36
N VAL A 596 11.86 -37.90 11.73
CA VAL A 596 10.86 -38.87 12.19
C VAL A 596 10.09 -39.40 10.98
N THR A 597 9.83 -40.69 10.94
CA THR A 597 9.12 -41.38 9.88
C THR A 597 7.99 -42.21 10.47
N VAL A 598 6.78 -42.06 9.92
CA VAL A 598 5.66 -42.94 10.22
C VAL A 598 5.29 -43.74 8.99
N LYS A 599 5.19 -45.05 9.19
CA LYS A 599 4.76 -46.01 8.19
C LYS A 599 3.51 -46.71 8.69
N ASN A 600 2.41 -46.59 7.96
CA ASN A 600 1.26 -47.47 8.17
C ASN A 600 1.59 -48.83 7.53
N LEU A 601 1.74 -49.85 8.38
CA LEU A 601 2.12 -51.19 7.95
C LEU A 601 0.95 -51.94 7.29
N SER A 602 -0.29 -51.51 7.50
CA SER A 602 -1.48 -52.11 6.90
C SER A 602 -1.62 -51.78 5.41
N ASN A 603 -1.29 -50.55 5.00
CA ASN A 603 -1.53 -50.05 3.64
C ASN A 603 -0.28 -49.47 2.95
N GLY A 604 0.87 -49.46 3.63
CA GLY A 604 2.14 -49.04 3.07
C GLY A 604 2.36 -47.53 3.01
N LEU A 605 1.41 -46.70 3.44
CA LEU A 605 1.57 -45.25 3.49
C LEU A 605 2.76 -44.87 4.38
N LYS A 606 3.62 -43.99 3.88
CA LYS A 606 4.82 -43.54 4.57
C LYS A 606 4.94 -42.02 4.48
N VAL A 607 5.14 -41.38 5.62
CA VAL A 607 5.42 -39.94 5.72
C VAL A 607 6.60 -39.71 6.65
N SER A 608 7.43 -38.72 6.35
CA SER A 608 8.56 -38.33 7.19
C SER A 608 8.54 -36.82 7.44
N THR A 609 9.05 -36.38 8.58
CA THR A 609 9.23 -34.97 8.93
C THR A 609 10.53 -34.77 9.67
N ASP A 610 11.18 -33.64 9.43
CA ASP A 610 12.28 -33.18 10.26
C ASP A 610 11.72 -32.61 11.58
N VAL A 611 12.51 -32.71 12.65
CA VAL A 611 12.11 -32.23 13.98
C VAL A 611 12.44 -30.75 14.12
N SER A 612 11.52 -29.99 14.71
CA SER A 612 11.71 -28.57 15.00
C SER A 612 11.46 -28.29 16.48
N ASN A 613 12.42 -27.64 17.15
CA ASN A 613 12.34 -27.29 18.58
C ASN A 613 11.92 -28.46 19.49
N GLY A 614 12.47 -29.66 19.23
CA GLY A 614 12.18 -30.88 19.98
C GLY A 614 10.78 -31.48 19.75
N ASN A 615 10.00 -30.97 18.79
CA ASN A 615 8.67 -31.48 18.44
C ASN A 615 8.61 -31.97 17.00
N TYR A 616 7.77 -32.97 16.74
CA TYR A 616 7.41 -33.38 15.40
C TYR A 616 5.89 -33.40 15.23
N ASN A 617 5.44 -33.06 14.04
CA ASN A 617 4.04 -33.15 13.63
C ASN A 617 4.01 -33.65 12.19
N LEU A 618 3.25 -34.72 11.94
CA LEU A 618 3.14 -35.33 10.62
C LEU A 618 1.70 -35.75 10.35
N THR A 619 1.31 -35.66 9.09
CA THR A 619 -0.05 -35.97 8.65
C THR A 619 -0.01 -37.21 7.77
N LEU A 620 -0.71 -38.27 8.16
CA LEU A 620 -1.00 -39.40 7.29
C LEU A 620 -2.28 -39.09 6.50
N MET A 621 -2.19 -39.16 5.18
CA MET A 621 -3.28 -38.86 4.26
C MET A 621 -3.25 -39.82 3.06
N ASP A 622 -4.43 -40.32 2.65
CA ASP A 622 -4.64 -41.05 1.39
C ASP A 622 -5.49 -40.18 0.46
N LEU A 623 -4.89 -39.76 -0.66
CA LEU A 623 -5.50 -38.88 -1.65
C LEU A 623 -6.37 -39.63 -2.68
N GLN A 624 -6.35 -40.96 -2.74
CA GLN A 624 -7.06 -41.70 -3.78
C GLN A 624 -8.41 -42.23 -3.31
N ASN A 625 -8.46 -42.81 -2.10
CA ASN A 625 -9.63 -43.56 -1.65
C ASN A 625 -10.53 -42.80 -0.67
N LEU A 626 -10.13 -41.59 -0.26
CA LEU A 626 -10.79 -40.78 0.78
C LEU A 626 -11.02 -41.52 2.12
N ASN A 627 -10.36 -42.67 2.31
CA ASN A 627 -10.43 -43.56 3.46
C ASN A 627 -9.01 -44.05 3.73
N ALA A 628 -8.26 -43.35 4.59
CA ALA A 628 -6.80 -43.51 4.66
C ALA A 628 -6.34 -44.36 5.85
N VAL A 629 -7.06 -44.28 6.95
CA VAL A 629 -6.67 -44.91 8.21
C VAL A 629 -7.91 -45.35 8.95
N GLN A 630 -7.90 -46.61 9.34
CA GLN A 630 -9.01 -47.27 10.02
C GLN A 630 -8.63 -47.61 11.46
N VAL A 631 -9.63 -47.69 12.34
CA VAL A 631 -9.43 -48.29 13.66
C VAL A 631 -8.81 -49.68 13.48
N GLY A 632 -7.71 -49.93 14.17
CA GLY A 632 -6.97 -51.19 14.11
C GLY A 632 -5.73 -51.19 13.22
N ASP A 633 -5.49 -50.17 12.40
CA ASP A 633 -4.24 -50.09 11.63
C ASP A 633 -3.01 -50.01 12.54
N LEU A 634 -1.92 -50.64 12.10
CA LEU A 634 -0.65 -50.66 12.81
C LEU A 634 0.32 -49.65 12.20
N LEU A 635 0.68 -48.64 12.99
CA LEU A 635 1.66 -47.62 12.62
C LEU A 635 3.02 -47.96 13.24
N GLU A 636 4.08 -47.91 12.45
CA GLU A 636 5.46 -47.93 12.90
C GLU A 636 6.02 -46.50 12.85
N ILE A 637 6.46 -45.99 14.01
CA ILE A 637 7.04 -44.66 14.18
C ILE A 637 8.52 -44.83 14.48
N SER A 638 9.36 -44.28 13.63
CA SER A 638 10.82 -44.41 13.69
C SER A 638 11.50 -43.07 13.51
N GLY A 639 12.78 -42.99 13.86
CA GLY A 639 13.57 -41.77 13.75
C GLY A 639 14.99 -42.08 13.33
N SER A 640 15.53 -41.24 12.46
CA SER A 640 16.88 -41.35 11.90
C SER A 640 17.53 -39.97 11.83
N SER A 641 18.87 -39.90 11.85
CA SER A 641 19.58 -38.68 11.47
C SER A 641 20.41 -38.85 10.21
N ASN A 642 20.59 -37.76 9.46
CA ASN A 642 21.30 -37.77 8.17
C ASN A 642 22.76 -38.27 8.27
N LEU A 643 23.36 -38.23 9.47
CA LEU A 643 24.71 -38.70 9.74
C LEU A 643 24.77 -40.02 10.55
N ASN A 644 23.63 -40.70 10.76
CA ASN A 644 23.51 -41.87 11.65
C ASN A 644 24.09 -41.65 13.07
N ARG A 645 24.13 -40.39 13.52
CA ARG A 645 24.69 -39.99 14.83
C ARG A 645 23.73 -40.22 16.00
N VAL A 646 22.46 -40.51 15.70
CA VAL A 646 21.45 -40.91 16.69
C VAL A 646 20.60 -42.03 16.17
N SER A 647 20.06 -42.82 17.08
CA SER A 647 19.07 -43.84 16.80
C SER A 647 18.03 -43.88 17.91
N MET A 648 16.87 -44.44 17.58
CA MET A 648 15.80 -44.73 18.53
C MET A 648 15.25 -46.13 18.25
N LYS A 649 14.59 -46.71 19.25
CA LYS A 649 13.78 -47.92 19.05
C LYS A 649 12.45 -47.51 18.41
N PRO A 650 12.06 -48.07 17.24
CA PRO A 650 10.74 -47.79 16.66
C PRO A 650 9.61 -48.13 17.64
N ILE A 651 8.55 -47.33 17.61
CA ILE A 651 7.33 -47.55 18.39
C ILE A 651 6.22 -47.98 17.45
N ASN A 652 5.51 -49.03 17.84
CA ASN A 652 4.31 -49.48 17.15
C ASN A 652 3.07 -48.93 17.85
N TYR A 653 2.14 -48.37 17.09
CA TYR A 653 0.90 -47.79 17.59
C TYR A 653 -0.30 -48.35 16.82
N ILE A 654 -1.32 -48.83 17.53
CA ILE A 654 -2.58 -49.29 16.94
C ILE A 654 -3.61 -48.18 17.03
N ILE A 655 -4.19 -47.79 15.89
CA ILE A 655 -5.19 -46.71 15.82
C ILE A 655 -6.47 -47.11 16.56
N LYS A 656 -6.94 -46.23 17.46
CA LYS A 656 -8.14 -46.42 18.27
C LYS A 656 -9.30 -45.58 17.75
N THR A 657 -10.52 -45.95 18.15
CA THR A 657 -11.74 -45.20 17.84
C THR A 657 -11.66 -43.73 18.27
N ALA A 658 -11.09 -43.45 19.45
CA ALA A 658 -10.92 -42.09 19.94
C ALA A 658 -9.96 -41.26 19.06
N ASP A 659 -8.95 -41.89 18.45
CA ASP A 659 -7.98 -41.22 17.59
C ASP A 659 -8.63 -40.79 16.27
N ILE A 660 -9.53 -41.61 15.73
CA ILE A 660 -10.33 -41.28 14.55
C ILE A 660 -11.30 -40.12 14.84
N HIS A 661 -11.96 -40.13 16.01
CA HIS A 661 -12.86 -39.04 16.41
C HIS A 661 -12.10 -37.72 16.63
N LYS A 662 -10.93 -37.78 17.26
CA LYS A 662 -10.07 -36.62 17.52
C LYS A 662 -9.19 -36.23 16.32
N ARG A 663 -9.14 -37.08 15.29
CA ARG A 663 -8.28 -36.98 14.09
C ARG A 663 -6.81 -36.79 14.41
N GLN A 664 -6.39 -37.35 15.54
CA GLN A 664 -5.05 -37.16 16.05
C GLN A 664 -4.61 -38.32 16.94
N ILE A 665 -3.33 -38.67 16.84
CA ILE A 665 -2.60 -39.51 17.79
C ILE A 665 -1.52 -38.66 18.45
N SER A 666 -1.63 -38.47 19.76
CA SER A 666 -0.52 -37.96 20.56
C SER A 666 0.31 -39.13 21.07
N VAL A 667 1.56 -39.19 20.65
CA VAL A 667 2.47 -40.28 21.02
C VAL A 667 3.33 -39.89 22.22
N LEU A 668 3.72 -40.91 22.99
CA LEU A 668 4.70 -40.74 24.07
C LEU A 668 6.03 -40.20 23.50
N PRO A 669 6.80 -39.44 24.30
CA PRO A 669 8.06 -38.87 23.84
C PRO A 669 8.98 -39.95 23.25
N LEU A 670 9.51 -39.67 22.06
CA LEU A 670 10.49 -40.54 21.41
C LEU A 670 11.84 -40.32 22.09
N VAL A 671 12.38 -41.37 22.70
CA VAL A 671 13.68 -41.33 23.38
C VAL A 671 14.78 -41.69 22.39
N PHE A 672 15.66 -40.73 22.11
CA PHE A 672 16.82 -40.91 21.23
C PHE A 672 18.10 -41.11 22.04
N TYR A 673 19.03 -41.88 21.48
CA TYR A 673 20.37 -42.07 22.02
C TYR A 673 21.43 -41.82 20.95
N GLN A 674 22.59 -41.31 21.39
CA GLN A 674 23.72 -41.00 20.51
C GLN A 674 24.45 -42.27 20.07
N ILE A 675 24.83 -42.31 18.79
CA ILE A 675 25.74 -43.30 18.22
C ILE A 675 27.13 -42.64 18.10
N PRO A 676 28.15 -43.17 18.78
CA PRO A 676 29.51 -42.64 18.70
C PRO A 676 30.11 -42.90 17.31
N THR A 677 30.93 -41.97 16.82
CA THR A 677 31.49 -42.02 15.45
C THR A 677 32.58 -43.09 15.26
N ARG A 678 33.15 -43.59 16.35
CA ARG A 678 34.16 -44.65 16.34
C ARG A 678 33.93 -45.63 17.47
N THR A 679 34.16 -46.91 17.19
CA THR A 679 34.27 -47.93 18.23
C THR A 679 35.56 -47.69 19.00
N VAL A 680 35.47 -47.52 20.31
CA VAL A 680 36.62 -47.26 21.18
C VAL A 680 36.45 -47.97 22.51
N LEU A 681 37.54 -48.57 22.98
CA LEU A 681 37.68 -49.00 24.35
C LEU A 681 38.22 -47.83 25.18
N LEU A 682 37.47 -47.43 26.19
CA LEU A 682 37.79 -46.25 26.99
C LEU A 682 38.75 -46.63 28.13
N PRO A 683 39.60 -45.70 28.58
CA PRO A 683 40.40 -45.89 29.77
C PRO A 683 39.46 -46.12 30.95
N ASN A 684 39.71 -47.22 31.65
CA ASN A 684 39.12 -47.50 32.95
C ASN A 684 40.17 -47.21 34.03
N TYR A 685 39.78 -46.51 35.07
CA TYR A 685 40.60 -46.25 36.25
C TYR A 685 40.04 -47.07 37.41
N PRO A 686 40.35 -48.38 37.49
CA PRO A 686 39.84 -49.22 38.56
C PRO A 686 40.26 -48.63 39.91
N ASN A 687 39.38 -48.78 40.90
CA ASN A 687 39.72 -48.43 42.28
C ASN A 687 40.97 -49.24 42.67
N PRO A 688 42.08 -48.62 43.09
CA PRO A 688 43.28 -49.37 43.45
C PRO A 688 42.97 -50.45 44.50
N PHE A 689 42.11 -50.13 45.47
CA PHE A 689 41.76 -51.00 46.59
C PHE A 689 40.66 -52.03 46.30
N ASN A 690 40.04 -52.01 45.11
CA ASN A 690 39.04 -52.99 44.71
C ASN A 690 39.29 -53.44 43.25
N PRO A 691 39.68 -54.70 43.03
CA PRO A 691 39.96 -55.19 41.67
C PRO A 691 38.69 -55.34 40.82
N GLU A 692 37.51 -55.21 41.42
CA GLU A 692 36.23 -55.11 40.75
C GLU A 692 36.12 -53.81 39.95
N THR A 693 35.72 -53.92 38.68
CA THR A 693 35.68 -52.76 37.81
C THR A 693 34.71 -52.90 36.63
N TRP A 694 34.25 -51.74 36.14
CA TRP A 694 33.40 -51.62 34.97
C TRP A 694 34.22 -51.04 33.84
N ILE A 695 34.37 -51.79 32.76
CA ILE A 695 35.22 -51.43 31.63
C ILE A 695 34.34 -50.74 30.59
N PRO A 696 34.46 -49.41 30.43
CA PRO A 696 33.59 -48.66 29.57
C PRO A 696 34.06 -48.74 28.11
N PHE A 697 33.11 -48.75 27.19
CA PHE A 697 33.40 -48.77 25.76
C PHE A 697 32.31 -48.07 24.96
N ARG A 698 32.61 -47.78 23.70
CA ARG A 698 31.68 -47.17 22.74
C ARG A 698 31.70 -48.00 21.46
N LEU A 699 30.53 -48.20 20.85
CA LEU A 699 30.38 -48.93 19.59
C LEU A 699 29.79 -48.03 18.50
N ALA A 700 30.50 -47.88 17.39
CA ALA A 700 30.00 -47.14 16.23
C ALA A 700 29.02 -47.95 15.35
N LYS A 701 28.96 -49.28 15.53
CA LYS A 701 28.06 -50.17 14.80
C LYS A 701 27.65 -51.37 15.64
N THR A 702 26.49 -51.94 15.35
CA THR A 702 26.01 -53.17 15.98
C THR A 702 26.90 -54.35 15.59
N VAL A 703 27.52 -54.99 16.57
CA VAL A 703 28.54 -56.03 16.32
C VAL A 703 28.70 -56.96 17.52
N ALA A 704 29.18 -58.18 17.31
CA ALA A 704 29.62 -59.04 18.41
C ALA A 704 30.84 -58.43 19.09
N VAL A 705 30.83 -58.44 20.43
CA VAL A 705 31.86 -57.83 21.26
C VAL A 705 32.47 -58.89 22.15
N SER A 706 33.78 -58.90 22.30
CA SER A 706 34.43 -59.64 23.38
C SER A 706 35.51 -58.79 24.04
N LEU A 707 35.78 -59.09 25.30
CA LEU A 707 36.79 -58.41 26.09
C LEU A 707 37.72 -59.45 26.71
N SER A 708 39.01 -59.27 26.53
CA SER A 708 40.06 -60.12 27.11
C SER A 708 40.95 -59.28 28.01
N ILE A 709 41.42 -59.84 29.12
CA ILE A 709 42.42 -59.21 29.99
C ILE A 709 43.68 -60.08 29.96
N HIS A 710 44.82 -59.41 29.81
CA HIS A 710 46.14 -59.97 29.58
C HIS A 710 47.14 -59.50 30.64
N ASP A 711 48.07 -60.35 31.05
CA ASP A 711 49.23 -59.96 31.85
C ASP A 711 50.30 -59.24 31.01
N ILE A 712 51.41 -58.81 31.65
CA ILE A 712 52.53 -58.14 30.96
C ILE A 712 53.26 -59.03 29.93
N HIS A 713 53.07 -60.34 29.98
CA HIS A 713 53.65 -61.30 29.03
C HIS A 713 52.69 -61.61 27.87
N GLY A 714 51.48 -61.04 27.87
CA GLY A 714 50.45 -61.23 26.85
C GLY A 714 49.51 -62.42 27.10
N ASN A 715 49.67 -63.15 28.21
CA ASN A 715 48.81 -64.31 28.52
C ASN A 715 47.41 -63.84 28.90
N THR A 716 46.37 -64.46 28.34
CA THR A 716 44.96 -64.10 28.63
C THR A 716 44.51 -64.68 29.97
N ILE A 717 44.37 -63.82 30.98
CA ILE A 717 43.96 -64.21 32.34
C ILE A 717 42.45 -64.21 32.54
N TRP A 718 41.70 -63.48 31.70
CA TRP A 718 40.23 -63.43 31.75
C TRP A 718 39.67 -63.08 30.37
N HIS A 719 38.48 -63.57 30.05
CA HIS A 719 37.81 -63.31 28.77
C HIS A 719 36.29 -63.41 28.92
N VAL A 720 35.57 -62.50 28.29
CA VAL A 720 34.11 -62.57 28.12
C VAL A 720 33.75 -62.32 26.65
N GLY A 721 32.91 -63.18 26.11
CA GLY A 721 32.24 -62.98 24.82
C GLY A 721 30.82 -62.51 25.06
N LEU A 722 30.45 -61.37 24.49
CA LEU A 722 29.09 -60.88 24.43
C LEU A 722 28.50 -61.20 23.06
N SER A 723 27.19 -61.48 23.03
CA SER A 723 26.42 -61.56 21.79
C SER A 723 26.41 -60.20 21.05
N GLN A 724 25.71 -60.08 19.92
CA GLN A 724 25.63 -58.81 19.20
C GLN A 724 25.16 -57.66 20.11
N GLN A 725 26.06 -56.71 20.33
CA GLN A 725 25.78 -55.47 21.05
C GLN A 725 25.41 -54.38 20.04
N LYS A 726 24.42 -53.55 20.37
CA LYS A 726 23.96 -52.46 19.49
C LYS A 726 24.99 -51.32 19.44
N ALA A 727 25.01 -50.56 18.35
CA ALA A 727 25.77 -49.30 18.32
C ALA A 727 25.30 -48.37 19.47
N GLY A 728 26.23 -47.78 20.22
CA GLY A 728 25.89 -46.99 21.40
C GLY A 728 27.07 -46.73 22.33
N ILE A 729 26.79 -46.03 23.44
CA ILE A 729 27.74 -45.68 24.50
C ILE A 729 27.50 -46.59 25.70
N TYR A 730 28.53 -47.29 26.18
CA TYR A 730 28.48 -48.26 27.27
C TYR A 730 29.43 -47.83 28.39
N GLU A 731 29.13 -46.69 29.03
CA GLU A 731 30.01 -46.05 30.02
C GLU A 731 29.51 -46.16 31.46
N SER A 732 28.20 -46.22 31.65
CA SER A 732 27.59 -46.34 32.95
C SER A 732 27.71 -47.76 33.48
N GLN A 733 27.67 -47.92 34.80
CA GLN A 733 27.86 -49.22 35.48
C GLN A 733 26.85 -50.30 35.04
N ASP A 734 25.66 -49.91 34.58
CA ASP A 734 24.62 -50.80 34.07
C ASP A 734 24.85 -51.29 32.63
N GLN A 735 25.79 -50.69 31.90
CA GLN A 735 26.04 -51.00 30.48
C GLN A 735 27.49 -51.42 30.18
N ALA A 736 28.45 -50.93 30.96
CA ALA A 736 29.86 -51.29 30.82
C ALA A 736 30.12 -52.77 31.15
N ILE A 737 31.25 -53.32 30.66
CA ILE A 737 31.61 -54.72 30.92
C ILE A 737 32.12 -54.85 32.34
N TYR A 738 31.43 -55.64 33.14
CA TYR A 738 31.84 -55.93 34.51
C TYR A 738 32.94 -56.99 34.57
N TRP A 739 33.96 -56.73 35.38
CA TRP A 739 34.95 -57.71 35.78
C TRP A 739 35.14 -57.66 37.30
N ASP A 740 34.99 -58.79 37.96
CA ASP A 740 35.10 -58.94 39.43
C ASP A 740 36.55 -59.04 39.93
N GLY A 741 37.53 -58.87 39.03
CA GLY A 741 38.95 -58.93 39.36
C GLY A 741 39.53 -60.35 39.42
N ARG A 742 38.77 -61.39 39.08
CA ARG A 742 39.24 -62.78 39.12
C ARG A 742 39.71 -63.28 37.77
N ASN A 743 40.73 -64.14 37.78
CA ASN A 743 41.22 -64.86 36.61
C ASN A 743 40.30 -66.05 36.27
N LYS A 744 40.61 -66.76 35.18
CA LYS A 744 39.87 -67.97 34.74
C LYS A 744 39.78 -69.09 35.80
N SER A 745 40.70 -69.13 36.76
CA SER A 745 40.74 -70.11 37.85
C SER A 745 39.91 -69.65 39.07
N GLY A 746 39.30 -68.48 39.03
CA GLY A 746 38.51 -67.90 40.13
C GLY A 746 39.34 -67.20 41.20
N GLU A 747 40.64 -67.04 40.99
CA GLU A 747 41.54 -66.35 41.92
C GLU A 747 41.65 -64.87 41.56
N TYR A 748 41.73 -63.99 42.55
CA TYR A 748 41.90 -62.56 42.29
C TYR A 748 43.26 -62.26 41.65
N ALA A 749 43.26 -61.45 40.59
CA ALA A 749 44.46 -60.94 39.96
C ALA A 749 45.37 -60.23 40.99
N ALA A 750 46.68 -60.37 40.83
CA ALA A 750 47.67 -59.73 41.68
C ALA A 750 47.79 -58.23 41.36
N SER A 751 48.42 -57.45 42.25
CA SER A 751 48.81 -56.07 41.92
C SER A 751 49.82 -56.09 40.77
N GLY A 752 49.62 -55.25 39.77
CA GLY A 752 50.46 -55.23 38.58
C GLY A 752 49.86 -54.47 37.41
N VAL A 753 50.62 -54.44 36.32
CA VAL A 753 50.16 -53.88 35.04
C VAL A 753 49.48 -54.99 34.23
N TYR A 754 48.29 -54.70 33.73
CA TYR A 754 47.52 -55.56 32.86
C TYR A 754 47.13 -54.80 31.60
N PHE A 755 46.72 -55.54 30.57
CA PHE A 755 46.19 -54.97 29.34
C PHE A 755 44.84 -55.59 29.05
N TYR A 756 43.84 -54.79 28.75
CA TYR A 756 42.53 -55.28 28.37
C TYR A 756 42.23 -54.90 26.94
N THR A 757 41.74 -55.87 26.18
CA THR A 757 41.55 -55.78 24.74
C THR A 757 40.09 -56.02 24.41
N LEU A 758 39.47 -55.02 23.80
CA LEU A 758 38.14 -55.12 23.22
C LEU A 758 38.26 -55.55 21.76
N GLN A 759 37.58 -56.63 21.40
CA GLN A 759 37.36 -57.05 20.02
C GLN A 759 35.91 -56.79 19.65
N ALA A 760 35.66 -55.93 18.67
CA ALA A 760 34.34 -55.58 18.18
C ALA A 760 34.33 -55.65 16.65
N GLY A 761 33.95 -56.82 16.12
CA GLY A 761 34.10 -57.14 14.70
C GLY A 761 35.57 -57.08 14.26
N ASN A 762 35.90 -56.20 13.31
CA ASN A 762 37.28 -55.99 12.84
C ASN A 762 38.08 -54.99 13.69
N VAL A 763 37.43 -54.31 14.64
CA VAL A 763 38.09 -53.33 15.50
C VAL A 763 38.65 -54.05 16.71
N ARG A 764 39.97 -53.91 16.92
CA ARG A 764 40.66 -54.40 18.11
C ARG A 764 41.36 -53.23 18.78
N THR A 765 41.03 -52.97 20.04
CA THR A 765 41.66 -51.89 20.82
C THR A 765 42.11 -52.44 22.16
N THR A 766 43.35 -52.11 22.54
CA THR A 766 43.95 -52.52 23.81
C THR A 766 44.25 -51.30 24.64
N GLN A 767 43.94 -51.37 25.94
CA GLN A 767 44.25 -50.33 26.91
C GLN A 767 45.06 -50.91 28.06
N LYS A 768 45.89 -50.06 28.68
CA LYS A 768 46.63 -50.40 29.90
C LYS A 768 45.69 -50.27 31.10
N MET A 769 45.77 -51.24 32.00
CA MET A 769 45.14 -51.24 33.33
C MET A 769 46.23 -51.40 34.39
N ILE A 770 46.07 -50.75 35.53
CA ILE A 770 46.95 -50.94 36.68
C ILE A 770 46.06 -51.38 37.84
N LEU A 771 46.41 -52.50 38.46
CA LEU A 771 45.78 -52.96 39.69
C LEU A 771 46.78 -52.75 40.84
N MET A 772 46.34 -52.08 41.91
CA MET A 772 47.16 -51.82 43.09
C MET A 772 46.39 -52.23 44.34
N LYS A 773 46.29 -53.54 44.61
CA LYS A 773 45.77 -54.02 45.89
C LYS A 773 46.57 -53.49 47.06
#